data_AF-A0A8D3Y5N1-F1
#
_entry.id   AF-A0A8D3Y5N1-F1
#
_cell.length_a   1.000
_cell.length_b   1.000
_cell.length_c   1.000
_cell.angle_alpha   90.00
_cell.angle_beta   90.00
_cell.angle_gamma   90.00
#
_symmetry.space_group_name_H-M   'P 1'
#
loop_
_entity.id
_entity.type
_entity.pdbx_description
1 polymer ?
#
loop_
_entity_poly.entity_id
_entity_poly.type
_entity_poly.pdbx_seq_one_letter_code
_entity_poly.pdbx_strand_id
1 'polypeptide(L)'
;MNAPQNETALSGGSLRAAHRFSTPLVSILGPALGGAFLIPHPWLGALLWLGLFQNLRFAAFALFGTVLAEGILRLFQIRDNSAAEGNLKANALLSAVAAAWLTEFAGLAVEAPILVVASTVIATTVLATAMLRTLLRASLPPLVVSYCLVSVFLFAIFPHWTLSAMAAMQWWPVPETPQQWLVTYFRTLGALLFSPTLGIGMIIALAILLWSRLAFLAGTIGWIAGIVTAVQLNQQGVLFYWMPTAYNSFLAGAALGAVFFVPSRISLALAALGGASAALLAAGLQHLSPYTAFGYLPLASALTIWVALSALGSAESYLVRRNHSLHEPPESAWQQLDYWSRRSGGNGPFVIVPLFGRSRIAQGEDGTLSHAGPWRHALDFQPIAVAEPGPFDGLVMAPASGFVERVQDGIADNPIGICNYAQNWGNYVTIRLDQGGWALLAHLQQGSIRVAPGSRVEAGAFIARLGNSGRSPAPHVHLQCQTGGEPSAPTLPFRLANFLSAPDAEQPFLHWHSAGLPSQGTLVSPAPANPAAQALLASAAPGVAVWSIETEGQLPRQVLRRQGDTERVRITLDTAGQHLLRGERGGALVVQLAADAWRVAELQRDCQPLLWLLALAVPTVPYAAGPGMKWDDLTPLLSSRLPADLALFLAPYRSKPFVRSRCHCTAAPDGEGRGLAVVSETTSALPWLPSRLHCRLDRLCGPVYLQAEFPHGRITYTLISFEPGLPFDY
;
A
#
# COMPACT_ATOMS: atom_id res chain seq x y z
N MET A 1 -8.77 22.54 8.90
CA MET A 1 -7.49 22.06 9.47
C MET A 1 -7.51 20.55 9.34
N ASN A 2 -6.78 20.01 8.37
CA ASN A 2 -6.85 18.58 8.01
C ASN A 2 -5.96 17.79 8.97
N ALA A 3 -6.57 16.90 9.76
CA ALA A 3 -5.87 15.93 10.59
C ALA A 3 -5.15 14.91 9.69
N PRO A 4 -3.96 14.40 10.08
CA PRO A 4 -3.22 13.42 9.30
C PRO A 4 -3.99 12.10 9.27
N GLN A 5 -4.16 11.54 8.08
CA GLN A 5 -4.64 10.17 7.89
C GLN A 5 -3.75 9.21 8.69
N ASN A 6 -4.37 8.43 9.56
CA ASN A 6 -3.73 7.53 10.53
C ASN A 6 -3.22 6.22 9.85
N GLU A 7 -2.66 6.31 8.63
CA GLU A 7 -2.10 5.19 7.88
C GLU A 7 -0.62 4.93 8.22
N THR A 8 0.00 5.75 9.07
CA THR A 8 1.43 5.66 9.43
C THR A 8 1.79 4.50 10.35
N ALA A 9 0.84 3.64 10.73
CA ALA A 9 1.11 2.49 11.61
C ALA A 9 1.45 1.17 10.87
N LEU A 10 1.30 1.11 9.53
CA LEU A 10 1.38 -0.16 8.78
C LEU A 10 2.72 -0.42 8.05
N SER A 11 3.73 0.45 8.15
CA SER A 11 4.97 0.31 7.35
C SER A 11 6.29 0.25 8.16
N GLY A 12 6.22 0.18 9.49
CA GLY A 12 7.41 0.36 10.36
C GLY A 12 8.35 -0.85 10.52
N GLY A 13 7.90 -2.07 10.25
CA GLY A 13 8.62 -3.29 10.63
C GLY A 13 9.75 -3.72 9.69
N SER A 14 9.53 -3.60 8.37
CA SER A 14 10.47 -4.02 7.31
C SER A 14 11.76 -3.18 7.29
N LEU A 15 11.63 -1.86 7.44
CA LEU A 15 12.74 -0.90 7.31
C LEU A 15 13.75 -0.94 8.48
N ARG A 16 13.32 -1.30 9.70
CA ARG A 16 14.27 -1.41 10.83
C ARG A 16 15.27 -2.55 10.64
N ALA A 17 14.90 -3.61 9.92
CA ALA A 17 15.82 -4.72 9.65
C ALA A 17 16.89 -4.36 8.60
N ALA A 18 16.53 -3.60 7.55
CA ALA A 18 17.49 -3.18 6.51
C ALA A 18 18.43 -2.05 6.98
N HIS A 19 17.94 -1.14 7.84
CA HIS A 19 18.77 -0.08 8.43
C HIS A 19 19.72 -0.56 9.53
N ARG A 20 19.44 -1.70 10.19
CA ARG A 20 20.31 -2.26 11.24
C ARG A 20 21.69 -2.72 10.73
N PHE A 21 21.87 -2.85 9.41
CA PHE A 21 23.14 -3.35 8.81
C PHE A 21 23.79 -2.41 7.77
N SER A 22 23.29 -1.18 7.57
CA SER A 22 23.94 -0.24 6.65
C SER A 22 25.09 0.49 7.36
N THR A 23 26.30 0.45 6.78
CA THR A 23 27.41 1.29 7.25
C THR A 23 27.03 2.78 7.11
N PRO A 24 27.64 3.69 7.90
CA PRO A 24 27.37 5.13 7.82
C PRO A 24 27.52 5.67 6.39
N LEU A 25 28.49 5.15 5.63
CA LEU A 25 28.75 5.56 4.25
C LEU A 25 27.64 5.14 3.29
N VAL A 26 27.13 3.90 3.39
CA VAL A 26 26.02 3.41 2.56
C VAL A 26 24.72 4.19 2.86
N SER A 27 24.51 4.57 4.12
CA SER A 27 23.34 5.37 4.52
C SER A 27 23.35 6.80 3.95
N ILE A 28 24.52 7.32 3.57
CA ILE A 28 24.66 8.65 2.97
C ILE A 28 24.64 8.56 1.44
N LEU A 29 25.50 7.71 0.86
CA LEU A 29 25.71 7.63 -0.58
C LEU A 29 24.54 6.96 -1.31
N GLY A 30 23.93 5.95 -0.69
CA GLY A 30 22.85 5.17 -1.27
C GLY A 30 21.62 6.03 -1.62
N PRO A 31 21.01 6.71 -0.63
CA PRO A 31 19.85 7.56 -0.88
C PRO A 31 20.12 8.70 -1.88
N ALA A 32 21.33 9.26 -1.90
CA ALA A 32 21.67 10.37 -2.79
C ALA A 32 21.50 9.98 -4.28
N LEU A 33 22.05 8.84 -4.70
CA LEU A 33 21.97 8.43 -6.11
C LEU A 33 20.73 7.56 -6.40
N GLY A 34 20.29 6.74 -5.44
CA GLY A 34 19.07 5.94 -5.58
C GLY A 34 17.82 6.79 -5.80
N GLY A 35 17.68 7.90 -5.08
CA GLY A 35 16.54 8.81 -5.22
C GLY A 35 16.41 9.44 -6.61
N ALA A 36 17.52 9.65 -7.34
CA ALA A 36 17.50 10.17 -8.71
C ALA A 36 16.82 9.21 -9.70
N PHE A 37 16.82 7.92 -9.41
CA PHE A 37 16.21 6.86 -10.22
C PHE A 37 14.96 6.27 -9.58
N LEU A 38 14.38 6.93 -8.56
CA LEU A 38 13.22 6.45 -7.80
C LEU A 38 13.47 5.11 -7.09
N ILE A 39 14.72 4.81 -6.69
CA ILE A 39 15.11 3.60 -5.97
C ILE A 39 15.35 3.96 -4.49
N PRO A 40 14.40 3.69 -3.59
CA PRO A 40 14.53 3.97 -2.15
C PRO A 40 15.36 2.93 -1.40
N HIS A 41 16.33 2.27 -2.05
CA HIS A 41 17.13 1.20 -1.44
C HIS A 41 18.61 1.59 -1.33
N PRO A 42 19.19 1.66 -0.11
CA PRO A 42 20.51 2.26 0.10
C PRO A 42 21.64 1.48 -0.57
N TRP A 43 21.62 0.14 -0.54
CA TRP A 43 22.66 -0.67 -1.21
C TRP A 43 22.61 -0.61 -2.74
N LEU A 44 21.41 -0.61 -3.34
CA LEU A 44 21.26 -0.48 -4.79
C LEU A 44 21.61 0.95 -5.23
N GLY A 45 21.27 1.96 -4.41
CA GLY A 45 21.76 3.32 -4.60
C GLY A 45 23.29 3.42 -4.52
N ALA A 46 23.93 2.68 -3.59
CA ALA A 46 25.39 2.63 -3.49
C ALA A 46 26.02 1.92 -4.70
N LEU A 47 25.38 0.89 -5.26
CA LEU A 47 25.81 0.21 -6.49
C LEU A 47 25.93 1.19 -7.66
N LEU A 48 25.01 2.17 -7.76
CA LEU A 48 25.03 3.18 -8.82
C LEU A 48 26.30 4.05 -8.81
N TRP A 49 26.98 4.19 -7.66
CA TRP A 49 28.24 4.93 -7.59
C TRP A 49 29.36 4.26 -8.38
N LEU A 50 29.33 2.94 -8.58
CA LEU A 50 30.27 2.25 -9.47
C LEU A 50 30.19 2.79 -10.91
N GLY A 51 29.02 3.26 -11.32
CA GLY A 51 28.84 3.96 -12.59
C GLY A 51 29.57 5.32 -12.59
N LEU A 52 29.31 6.15 -11.58
CA LEU A 52 29.99 7.45 -11.47
C LEU A 52 31.52 7.32 -11.38
N PHE A 53 32.05 6.30 -10.70
CA PHE A 53 33.50 6.09 -10.60
C PHE A 53 34.19 5.78 -11.94
N GLN A 54 33.44 5.46 -13.00
CA GLN A 54 34.01 5.38 -14.36
C GLN A 54 34.43 6.76 -14.88
N ASN A 55 33.89 7.85 -14.32
CA ASN A 55 34.37 9.21 -14.50
C ASN A 55 34.77 9.81 -13.13
N LEU A 56 36.06 9.73 -12.81
CA LEU A 56 36.59 10.16 -11.51
C LEU A 56 36.30 11.63 -11.20
N ARG A 57 36.24 12.51 -12.22
CA ARG A 57 35.88 13.92 -12.04
C ARG A 57 34.44 14.03 -11.52
N PHE A 58 33.49 13.36 -12.18
CA PHE A 58 32.09 13.41 -11.78
C PHE A 58 31.87 12.77 -10.42
N ALA A 59 32.52 11.65 -10.14
CA ALA A 59 32.46 11.00 -8.82
C ALA A 59 32.99 11.91 -7.70
N ALA A 60 34.12 12.60 -7.91
CA ALA A 60 34.70 13.50 -6.92
C ALA A 60 33.78 14.68 -6.60
N PHE A 61 33.23 15.35 -7.63
CA PHE A 61 32.30 16.46 -7.42
C PHE A 61 30.95 16.01 -6.85
N ALA A 62 30.44 14.85 -7.26
CA ALA A 62 29.24 14.25 -6.68
C ALA A 62 29.42 13.98 -5.18
N LEU A 63 30.57 13.45 -4.77
CA LEU A 63 30.90 13.20 -3.37
C LEU A 63 30.99 14.52 -2.58
N PHE A 64 31.71 15.51 -3.12
CA PHE A 64 31.81 16.84 -2.53
C PHE A 64 30.43 17.49 -2.34
N GLY A 65 29.58 17.48 -3.37
CA GLY A 65 28.23 18.02 -3.30
C GLY A 65 27.34 17.29 -2.29
N THR A 66 27.45 15.97 -2.21
CA THR A 66 26.68 15.16 -1.24
C THR A 66 27.08 15.47 0.20
N VAL A 67 28.38 15.60 0.48
CA VAL A 67 28.90 15.96 1.82
C VAL A 67 28.50 17.39 2.19
N LEU A 68 28.61 18.33 1.26
CA LEU A 68 28.21 19.72 1.47
C LEU A 68 26.71 19.83 1.79
N ALA A 69 25.86 19.14 1.03
CA ALA A 69 24.43 19.09 1.30
C ALA A 69 24.09 18.45 2.65
N GLU A 70 24.75 17.35 3.02
CA GLU A 70 24.58 16.72 4.34
C GLU A 70 24.93 17.71 5.47
N GLY A 71 26.00 18.48 5.32
CA GLY A 71 26.37 19.54 6.28
C GLY A 71 25.28 20.60 6.43
N ILE A 72 24.73 21.07 5.31
CA ILE A 72 23.64 22.06 5.28
C ILE A 72 22.38 21.50 5.96
N LEU A 73 21.97 20.28 5.62
CA LEU A 73 20.77 19.65 6.19
C LEU A 73 20.90 19.47 7.71
N ARG A 74 22.08 19.07 8.19
CA ARG A 74 22.37 18.98 9.63
C ARG A 74 22.33 20.34 10.31
N LEU A 75 22.90 21.38 9.68
CA LEU A 75 22.90 22.74 10.21
C LEU A 75 21.47 23.27 10.42
N PHE A 76 20.57 22.98 9.48
CA PHE A 76 19.15 23.39 9.56
C PHE A 76 18.25 22.40 10.31
N GLN A 77 18.82 21.32 10.88
CA GLN A 77 18.08 20.24 11.55
C GLN A 77 16.97 19.61 10.68
N ILE A 78 17.18 19.59 9.37
CA ILE A 78 16.25 18.98 8.42
C ILE A 78 16.61 17.50 8.30
N ARG A 79 15.63 16.64 8.57
CA ARG A 79 15.78 15.20 8.34
C ARG A 79 15.28 14.85 6.94
N ASP A 80 16.12 14.15 6.18
CA ASP A 80 15.76 13.56 4.90
C ASP A 80 14.96 12.27 5.19
N ASN A 81 13.63 12.38 5.20
CA ASN A 81 12.76 11.37 5.79
C ASN A 81 12.30 10.28 4.81
N SER A 82 12.55 10.38 3.49
CA SER A 82 12.03 9.38 2.54
C SER A 82 12.79 9.31 1.21
N ALA A 83 13.43 8.16 0.97
CA ALA A 83 14.21 7.89 -0.25
C ALA A 83 13.39 7.80 -1.57
N ALA A 84 12.06 7.73 -1.48
CA ALA A 84 11.17 7.52 -2.62
C ALA A 84 10.60 8.82 -3.22
N GLU A 85 10.89 9.98 -2.62
CA GLU A 85 10.29 11.27 -3.00
C GLU A 85 11.20 12.14 -3.89
N GLY A 86 12.44 11.72 -4.14
CA GLY A 86 13.46 12.58 -4.76
C GLY A 86 14.22 13.33 -3.68
N ASN A 87 15.09 12.59 -2.98
CA ASN A 87 15.86 13.07 -1.83
C ASN A 87 16.48 14.45 -2.06
N LEU A 88 16.54 15.23 -0.98
CA LEU A 88 17.27 16.50 -0.95
C LEU A 88 18.72 16.29 -1.41
N LYS A 89 19.32 15.15 -1.04
CA LYS A 89 20.66 14.73 -1.46
C LYS A 89 20.75 14.38 -2.94
N ALA A 90 19.71 13.84 -3.56
CA ALA A 90 19.71 13.51 -4.98
C ALA A 90 19.75 14.78 -5.84
N ASN A 91 18.98 15.80 -5.45
CA ASN A 91 19.02 17.11 -6.07
C ASN A 91 20.41 17.74 -5.98
N ALA A 92 21.03 17.72 -4.80
CA ALA A 92 22.40 18.22 -4.61
C ALA A 92 23.44 17.46 -5.44
N LEU A 93 23.40 16.13 -5.42
CA LEU A 93 24.31 15.28 -6.16
C LEU A 93 24.25 15.56 -7.67
N LEU A 94 23.04 15.55 -8.26
CA LEU A 94 22.88 15.81 -9.69
C LEU A 94 23.31 17.23 -10.07
N SER A 95 23.07 18.21 -9.19
CA SER A 95 23.56 19.58 -9.39
C SER A 95 25.08 19.65 -9.44
N ALA A 96 25.77 18.90 -8.58
CA ALA A 96 27.22 18.82 -8.59
C ALA A 96 27.74 18.16 -9.86
N VAL A 97 27.10 17.09 -10.34
CA VAL A 97 27.46 16.43 -11.61
C VAL A 97 27.23 17.36 -12.80
N ALA A 98 26.10 18.07 -12.87
CA ALA A 98 25.83 19.03 -13.94
C ALA A 98 26.83 20.18 -13.98
N ALA A 99 27.19 20.74 -12.81
CA ALA A 99 28.22 21.76 -12.72
C ALA A 99 29.61 21.22 -13.09
N ALA A 100 29.93 19.98 -12.73
CA ALA A 100 31.18 19.33 -13.10
C ALA A 100 31.29 19.08 -14.61
N TRP A 101 30.20 18.65 -15.25
CA TRP A 101 30.07 18.47 -16.70
C TRP A 101 30.22 19.80 -17.44
N LEU A 102 29.52 20.84 -16.98
CA LEU A 102 29.58 22.17 -17.57
C LEU A 102 31.01 22.76 -17.55
N THR A 103 31.71 22.59 -16.43
CA THR A 103 33.04 23.18 -16.20
C THR A 103 34.19 22.37 -16.78
N GLU A 104 33.93 21.17 -17.31
CA GLU A 104 34.97 20.30 -17.87
C GLU A 104 35.70 20.94 -19.05
N PHE A 105 34.96 21.67 -19.89
CA PHE A 105 35.48 22.30 -21.11
C PHE A 105 35.86 23.77 -20.93
N ALA A 106 35.84 24.27 -19.69
CA ALA A 106 36.06 25.68 -19.42
C ALA A 106 37.56 26.08 -19.39
N GLY A 107 38.48 25.10 -19.37
CA GLY A 107 39.94 25.36 -19.31
C GLY A 107 40.41 26.07 -18.04
N LEU A 108 39.62 25.98 -16.96
CA LEU A 108 39.83 26.73 -15.71
C LEU A 108 40.81 26.02 -14.76
N ALA A 109 41.44 26.81 -13.89
CA ALA A 109 42.09 26.28 -12.68
C ALA A 109 41.07 25.58 -11.77
N VAL A 110 41.51 24.57 -11.02
CA VAL A 110 40.67 23.66 -10.23
C VAL A 110 39.77 24.39 -9.21
N GLU A 111 40.19 25.56 -8.73
CA GLU A 111 39.46 26.38 -7.76
C GLU A 111 38.10 26.88 -8.29
N ALA A 112 38.04 27.29 -9.57
CA ALA A 112 36.82 27.87 -10.13
C ALA A 112 35.68 26.84 -10.28
N PRO A 113 35.90 25.61 -10.82
CA PRO A 113 34.90 24.55 -10.79
C PRO A 113 34.41 24.20 -9.39
N ILE A 114 35.28 24.18 -8.37
CA ILE A 114 34.88 23.90 -6.98
C ILE A 114 33.89 24.96 -6.49
N LEU A 115 34.15 26.24 -6.75
CA LEU A 115 33.27 27.33 -6.35
C LEU A 115 31.91 27.27 -7.06
N VAL A 116 31.90 26.97 -8.36
CA VAL A 116 30.67 26.81 -9.14
C VAL A 116 29.85 25.65 -8.59
N VAL A 117 30.47 24.50 -8.33
CA VAL A 117 29.80 23.33 -7.75
C VAL A 117 29.27 23.64 -6.36
N ALA A 118 30.06 24.25 -5.48
CA ALA A 118 29.63 24.61 -4.12
C ALA A 118 28.41 25.53 -4.14
N SER A 119 28.47 26.60 -4.96
CA SER A 119 27.38 27.57 -5.08
C SER A 119 26.09 26.93 -5.61
N THR A 120 26.21 26.07 -6.63
CA THR A 120 25.08 25.35 -7.23
C THR A 120 24.45 24.39 -6.22
N VAL A 121 25.27 23.62 -5.49
CA VAL A 121 24.80 22.67 -4.47
C VAL A 121 24.09 23.37 -3.32
N ILE A 122 24.63 24.49 -2.83
CA ILE A 122 24.00 25.30 -1.79
C ILE A 122 22.63 25.79 -2.26
N ALA A 123 22.58 26.42 -3.45
CA ALA A 123 21.34 26.94 -4.02
C ALA A 123 20.29 25.83 -4.20
N THR A 124 20.67 24.68 -4.75
CA THR A 124 19.76 23.56 -4.95
C THR A 124 19.25 22.98 -3.63
N THR A 125 20.11 22.83 -2.62
CA THR A 125 19.71 22.24 -1.33
C THR A 125 18.73 23.16 -0.59
N VAL A 126 18.96 24.47 -0.62
CA VAL A 126 18.05 25.47 -0.06
C VAL A 126 16.71 25.46 -0.80
N LEU A 127 16.73 25.46 -2.13
CA LEU A 127 15.51 25.44 -2.95
C LEU A 127 14.70 24.16 -2.73
N ALA A 128 15.36 22.99 -2.72
CA ALA A 128 14.72 21.70 -2.48
C ALA A 128 14.02 21.65 -1.12
N THR A 129 14.69 22.18 -0.08
CA THR A 129 14.11 22.31 1.25
C THR A 129 12.88 23.23 1.25
N ALA A 130 12.97 24.39 0.58
CA ALA A 130 11.89 25.36 0.54
C ALA A 130 10.64 24.84 -0.19
N MET A 131 10.83 24.08 -1.28
CA MET A 131 9.74 23.55 -2.09
C MET A 131 9.06 22.32 -1.49
N LEU A 132 9.79 21.51 -0.70
CA LEU A 132 9.34 20.21 -0.19
C LEU A 132 7.93 20.26 0.42
N ARG A 133 7.70 21.14 1.39
CA ARG A 133 6.41 21.23 2.09
C ARG A 133 5.28 21.67 1.18
N THR A 134 5.55 22.57 0.24
CA THR A 134 4.54 23.11 -0.68
C THR A 134 4.09 22.06 -1.67
N LEU A 135 5.03 21.29 -2.24
CA LEU A 135 4.71 20.23 -3.20
C LEU A 135 3.98 19.07 -2.54
N LEU A 136 4.40 18.64 -1.35
CA LEU A 136 3.70 17.58 -0.62
C LEU A 136 2.26 17.98 -0.25
N ARG A 137 2.01 19.25 0.09
CA ARG A 137 0.64 19.76 0.31
C ARG A 137 -0.24 19.70 -0.93
N ALA A 138 0.36 19.85 -2.11
CA ALA A 138 -0.31 19.70 -3.40
C ALA A 138 -0.40 18.24 -3.87
N SER A 139 0.01 17.26 -3.04
CA SER A 139 0.08 15.84 -3.38
C SER A 139 1.00 15.53 -4.58
N LEU A 140 2.00 16.38 -4.80
CA LEU A 140 3.01 16.25 -5.84
C LEU A 140 4.37 15.85 -5.23
N PRO A 141 5.04 14.80 -5.75
CA PRO A 141 6.38 14.44 -5.30
C PRO A 141 7.39 15.52 -5.73
N PRO A 142 8.38 15.87 -4.88
CA PRO A 142 9.38 16.89 -5.22
C PRO A 142 10.32 16.47 -6.36
N LEU A 143 10.58 15.16 -6.50
CA LEU A 143 11.45 14.59 -7.54
C LEU A 143 12.82 15.32 -7.52
N VAL A 144 13.46 15.46 -8.68
CA VAL A 144 14.72 16.20 -8.84
C VAL A 144 14.51 17.59 -9.48
N VAL A 145 13.35 18.21 -9.24
CA VAL A 145 12.97 19.48 -9.89
C VAL A 145 13.81 20.65 -9.42
N SER A 146 14.25 20.67 -8.16
CA SER A 146 15.10 21.76 -7.65
C SER A 146 16.46 21.79 -8.33
N TYR A 147 17.02 20.61 -8.58
CA TYR A 147 18.20 20.45 -9.43
C TYR A 147 17.96 21.01 -10.85
N CYS A 148 16.82 20.68 -11.47
CA CYS A 148 16.50 21.18 -12.81
C CYS A 148 16.45 22.72 -12.83
N LEU A 149 15.75 23.33 -11.86
CA LEU A 149 15.59 24.78 -11.79
C LEU A 149 16.93 25.50 -11.63
N VAL A 150 17.81 25.04 -10.73
CA VAL A 150 19.12 25.66 -10.55
C VAL A 150 20.02 25.45 -11.76
N SER A 151 19.98 24.25 -12.37
CA SER A 151 20.79 23.94 -13.56
C SER A 151 20.38 24.76 -14.78
N VAL A 152 19.08 25.07 -14.91
CA VAL A 152 18.57 26.00 -15.94
C VAL A 152 19.27 27.37 -15.82
N PHE A 153 19.34 27.95 -14.62
CA PHE A 153 20.07 29.21 -14.42
C PHE A 153 21.56 29.04 -14.67
N LEU A 154 22.16 27.94 -14.21
CA LEU A 154 23.59 27.67 -14.40
C LEU A 154 23.97 27.63 -15.89
N PHE A 155 23.19 26.93 -16.72
CA PHE A 155 23.42 26.85 -18.17
C PHE A 155 23.21 28.20 -18.86
N ALA A 156 22.22 28.98 -18.41
CA ALA A 156 21.97 30.32 -18.95
C ALA A 156 23.07 31.33 -18.61
N ILE A 157 23.65 31.25 -17.41
CA ILE A 157 24.76 32.14 -16.98
C ILE A 157 26.05 31.84 -17.75
N PHE A 158 26.28 30.58 -18.13
CA PHE A 158 27.49 30.14 -18.84
C PHE A 158 27.18 29.57 -20.24
N PRO A 159 26.71 30.39 -21.20
CA PRO A 159 26.24 29.90 -22.49
C PRO A 159 27.36 29.28 -23.34
N HIS A 160 28.57 29.84 -23.30
CA HIS A 160 29.72 29.30 -24.03
C HIS A 160 30.12 27.91 -23.53
N TRP A 161 30.23 27.73 -22.22
CA TRP A 161 30.54 26.43 -21.62
C TRP A 161 29.42 25.42 -21.88
N THR A 162 28.17 25.88 -21.86
CA THR A 162 27.01 25.05 -22.16
C THR A 162 27.07 24.51 -23.60
N LEU A 163 27.36 25.37 -24.58
CA LEU A 163 27.52 24.96 -25.97
C LEU A 163 28.68 23.97 -26.16
N SER A 164 29.83 24.21 -25.51
CA SER A 164 30.96 23.29 -25.54
C SER A 164 30.63 21.93 -24.92
N ALA A 165 29.95 21.92 -23.77
CA ALA A 165 29.53 20.70 -23.09
C ALA A 165 28.49 19.92 -23.92
N MET A 166 27.52 20.62 -24.52
CA MET A 166 26.55 20.02 -25.45
C MET A 166 27.23 19.45 -26.69
N ALA A 167 28.23 20.13 -27.25
CA ALA A 167 28.98 19.62 -28.41
C ALA A 167 29.78 18.35 -28.07
N ALA A 168 30.21 18.19 -26.82
CA ALA A 168 30.89 16.99 -26.33
C ALA A 168 29.94 15.79 -26.13
N MET A 169 28.63 16.02 -26.01
CA MET A 169 27.62 14.95 -26.03
C MET A 169 27.53 14.37 -27.45
N GLN A 170 28.19 13.23 -27.66
CA GLN A 170 28.28 12.58 -28.97
C GLN A 170 26.90 12.32 -29.59
N TRP A 171 26.68 12.87 -30.78
CA TRP A 171 25.53 12.54 -31.62
C TRP A 171 25.70 11.14 -32.21
N TRP A 172 24.64 10.32 -32.16
CA TRP A 172 24.62 9.00 -32.77
C TRP A 172 23.47 8.93 -33.77
N PRO A 173 23.70 8.39 -34.97
CA PRO A 173 22.63 8.17 -35.92
C PRO A 173 21.60 7.18 -35.36
N VAL A 174 20.40 7.20 -35.94
CA VAL A 174 19.35 6.23 -35.62
C VAL A 174 19.92 4.81 -35.85
N PRO A 175 19.84 3.91 -34.86
CA PRO A 175 20.35 2.55 -35.00
C PRO A 175 19.67 1.77 -36.14
N GLU A 176 20.46 1.07 -36.94
CA GLU A 176 19.97 0.22 -38.04
C GLU A 176 19.85 -1.25 -37.61
N THR A 177 20.67 -1.68 -36.64
CA THR A 177 20.69 -3.08 -36.18
C THR A 177 20.13 -3.26 -34.76
N PRO A 178 19.59 -4.44 -34.42
CA PRO A 178 19.12 -4.73 -33.05
C PRO A 178 20.21 -4.55 -31.98
N GLN A 179 21.47 -4.86 -32.31
CA GLN A 179 22.60 -4.67 -31.40
C GLN A 179 22.86 -3.19 -31.12
N GLN A 180 22.80 -2.34 -32.15
CA GLN A 180 22.94 -0.88 -31.98
C GLN A 180 21.78 -0.30 -31.16
N TRP A 181 20.55 -0.81 -31.34
CA TRP A 181 19.40 -0.45 -30.50
C TRP A 181 19.63 -0.82 -29.03
N LEU A 182 20.16 -2.00 -28.76
CA LEU A 182 20.47 -2.44 -27.40
C LEU A 182 21.56 -1.56 -26.74
N VAL A 183 22.62 -1.23 -27.48
CA VAL A 183 23.67 -0.30 -27.00
C VAL A 183 23.08 1.09 -26.73
N THR A 184 22.22 1.57 -27.62
CA THR A 184 21.55 2.87 -27.48
C THR A 184 20.66 2.90 -26.25
N TYR A 185 19.88 1.84 -26.01
CA TYR A 185 19.06 1.70 -24.80
C TYR A 185 19.86 1.95 -23.52
N PHE A 186 20.96 1.22 -23.32
CA PHE A 186 21.78 1.40 -22.12
C PHE A 186 22.44 2.79 -22.07
N ARG A 187 22.99 3.29 -23.18
CA ARG A 187 23.61 4.63 -23.19
C ARG A 187 22.63 5.73 -22.81
N THR A 188 21.38 5.63 -23.24
CA THR A 188 20.36 6.62 -22.88
C THR A 188 20.15 6.67 -21.37
N LEU A 189 20.15 5.53 -20.66
CA LEU A 189 20.03 5.51 -19.19
C LEU A 189 21.20 6.22 -18.49
N GLY A 190 22.42 6.10 -19.03
CA GLY A 190 23.60 6.82 -18.52
C GLY A 190 23.58 8.33 -18.78
N ALA A 191 22.75 8.81 -19.71
CA ALA A 191 22.68 10.22 -20.08
C ALA A 191 22.16 11.13 -18.95
N LEU A 192 21.38 10.60 -17.98
CA LEU A 192 20.96 11.36 -16.79
C LEU A 192 22.16 11.90 -15.99
N LEU A 193 23.28 11.17 -16.00
CA LEU A 193 24.52 11.55 -15.30
C LEU A 193 25.51 12.27 -16.22
N PHE A 194 25.03 12.82 -17.34
CA PHE A 194 25.82 13.45 -18.40
C PHE A 194 26.95 12.57 -18.97
N SER A 195 26.83 11.25 -18.84
CA SER A 195 27.85 10.29 -19.26
C SER A 195 27.20 9.08 -19.95
N PRO A 196 26.82 9.19 -21.24
CA PRO A 196 26.08 8.18 -21.99
C PRO A 196 26.97 6.99 -22.41
N THR A 197 27.66 6.36 -21.45
CA THR A 197 28.49 5.18 -21.69
C THR A 197 27.70 3.89 -21.50
N LEU A 198 28.11 2.84 -22.20
CA LEU A 198 27.49 1.51 -22.05
C LEU A 198 27.61 1.01 -20.61
N GLY A 199 28.79 1.20 -19.99
CA GLY A 199 29.07 0.75 -18.62
C GLY A 199 28.12 1.34 -17.58
N ILE A 200 27.96 2.66 -17.58
CA ILE A 200 27.06 3.36 -16.63
C ILE A 200 25.61 2.93 -16.86
N GLY A 201 25.19 2.88 -18.12
CA GLY A 201 23.86 2.44 -18.52
C GLY A 201 23.49 1.04 -18.03
N MET A 202 24.42 0.08 -18.17
CA MET A 202 24.22 -1.28 -17.68
C MET A 202 24.10 -1.35 -16.16
N ILE A 203 24.90 -0.58 -15.42
CA ILE A 203 24.84 -0.51 -13.95
C ILE A 203 23.48 0.05 -13.49
N ILE A 204 23.00 1.12 -14.13
CA ILE A 204 21.69 1.71 -13.85
C ILE A 204 20.58 0.70 -14.13
N ALA A 205 20.59 0.07 -15.31
CA ALA A 205 19.61 -0.95 -15.67
C ALA A 205 19.61 -2.12 -14.68
N LEU A 206 20.79 -2.59 -14.26
CA LEU A 206 20.93 -3.67 -13.29
C LEU A 206 20.39 -3.24 -11.91
N ALA A 207 20.70 -2.04 -11.44
CA ALA A 207 20.20 -1.54 -10.15
C ALA A 207 18.67 -1.46 -10.13
N ILE A 208 18.05 -0.95 -11.21
CA ILE A 208 16.58 -0.89 -11.34
C ILE A 208 16.00 -2.30 -11.43
N LEU A 209 16.61 -3.21 -12.20
CA LEU A 209 16.13 -4.59 -12.35
C LEU A 209 16.20 -5.40 -11.04
N LEU A 210 17.27 -5.19 -10.26
CA LEU A 210 17.43 -5.78 -8.93
C LEU A 210 16.46 -5.20 -7.92
N TRP A 211 16.11 -3.91 -8.06
CA TRP A 211 15.10 -3.29 -7.22
C TRP A 211 13.69 -3.78 -7.59
N SER A 212 13.33 -3.69 -8.87
CA SER A 212 12.00 -4.04 -9.38
C SER A 212 12.01 -4.35 -10.87
N ARG A 213 11.58 -5.58 -11.19
CA ARG A 213 11.37 -6.03 -12.57
C ARG A 213 10.15 -5.34 -13.19
N LEU A 214 9.14 -5.02 -12.38
CA LEU A 214 7.97 -4.26 -12.81
C LEU A 214 8.32 -2.82 -13.20
N ALA A 215 9.10 -2.11 -12.36
CA ALA A 215 9.57 -0.77 -12.71
C ALA A 215 10.46 -0.79 -13.96
N PHE A 216 11.35 -1.78 -14.08
CA PHE A 216 12.17 -1.96 -15.27
C PHE A 216 11.34 -2.20 -16.54
N LEU A 217 10.33 -3.09 -16.48
CA LEU A 217 9.42 -3.35 -17.59
C LEU A 217 8.65 -2.10 -18.00
N ALA A 218 8.02 -1.41 -17.03
CA ALA A 218 7.26 -0.19 -17.28
C ALA A 218 8.14 0.92 -17.87
N GLY A 219 9.35 1.11 -17.32
CA GLY A 219 10.33 2.05 -17.86
C GLY A 219 10.76 1.69 -19.28
N THR A 220 10.96 0.41 -19.57
CA THR A 220 11.29 -0.06 -20.93
C THR A 220 10.16 0.23 -21.91
N ILE A 221 8.90 -0.01 -21.52
CA ILE A 221 7.72 0.33 -22.34
C ILE A 221 7.63 1.83 -22.59
N GLY A 222 7.85 2.65 -21.55
CA GLY A 222 7.91 4.11 -21.67
C GLY A 222 9.03 4.57 -22.60
N TRP A 223 10.22 3.97 -22.49
CA TRP A 223 11.33 4.25 -23.38
C TRP A 223 10.99 3.92 -24.85
N ILE A 224 10.43 2.74 -25.13
CA ILE A 224 10.03 2.33 -26.48
C ILE A 224 9.02 3.35 -27.07
N ALA A 225 7.98 3.70 -26.31
CA ALA A 225 6.97 4.66 -26.76
C ALA A 225 7.57 6.07 -26.98
N GLY A 226 8.50 6.49 -26.12
CA GLY A 226 9.24 7.74 -26.27
C GLY A 226 10.11 7.78 -27.51
N ILE A 227 10.86 6.71 -27.79
CA ILE A 227 11.68 6.57 -29.00
C ILE A 227 10.81 6.62 -30.26
N VAL A 228 9.70 5.87 -30.29
CA VAL A 228 8.77 5.89 -31.43
C VAL A 228 8.26 7.32 -31.67
N THR A 229 7.88 8.02 -30.61
CA THR A 229 7.44 9.42 -30.69
C THR A 229 8.55 10.32 -31.22
N ALA A 230 9.77 10.17 -30.72
CA ALA A 230 10.91 10.97 -31.12
C ALA A 230 11.32 10.77 -32.59
N VAL A 231 11.35 9.52 -33.05
CA VAL A 231 11.64 9.19 -34.45
C VAL A 231 10.54 9.75 -35.36
N GLN A 232 9.28 9.64 -34.96
CA GLN A 232 8.16 10.21 -35.72
C GLN A 232 8.27 11.74 -35.84
N LEU A 233 8.57 12.44 -34.75
CA LEU A 233 8.77 13.89 -34.77
C LEU A 233 9.93 14.29 -35.71
N ASN A 234 11.03 13.54 -35.68
CA ASN A 234 12.17 13.77 -36.56
C ASN A 234 11.81 13.55 -38.04
N GLN A 235 11.00 12.52 -38.36
CA GLN A 235 10.48 12.29 -39.70
C GLN A 235 9.56 13.42 -40.21
N GLN A 236 8.91 14.15 -39.29
CA GLN A 236 8.09 15.33 -39.62
C GLN A 236 8.91 16.63 -39.71
N GLY A 237 10.24 16.56 -39.65
CA GLY A 237 11.14 17.71 -39.77
C GLY A 237 11.46 18.42 -38.45
N VAL A 238 11.02 17.89 -37.30
CA VAL A 238 11.39 18.42 -35.98
C VAL A 238 12.75 17.86 -35.60
N LEU A 239 13.82 18.59 -35.93
CA LEU A 239 15.19 18.22 -35.58
C LEU A 239 15.45 18.44 -34.08
N PHE A 240 15.66 17.37 -33.32
CA PHE A 240 16.06 17.44 -31.91
C PHE A 240 16.94 16.26 -31.47
N TYR A 241 17.72 16.48 -30.41
CA TYR A 241 18.64 15.48 -29.86
C TYR A 241 17.88 14.53 -28.93
N TRP A 242 17.18 13.55 -29.50
CA TRP A 242 16.33 12.64 -28.73
C TRP A 242 17.12 11.70 -27.83
N MET A 243 18.27 11.19 -28.26
CA MET A 243 18.99 10.10 -27.57
C MET A 243 19.45 10.48 -26.14
N PRO A 244 20.09 11.64 -25.90
CA PRO A 244 20.46 12.06 -24.55
C PRO A 244 19.26 12.37 -23.64
N THR A 245 18.06 12.51 -24.21
CA THR A 245 16.84 12.85 -23.47
C THR A 245 15.91 11.67 -23.25
N ALA A 246 16.14 10.53 -23.93
CA ALA A 246 15.25 9.38 -23.92
C ALA A 246 15.13 8.70 -22.54
N TYR A 247 16.06 8.95 -21.62
CA TYR A 247 15.91 8.53 -20.23
C TYR A 247 14.70 9.19 -19.55
N ASN A 248 14.27 10.38 -19.99
CA ASN A 248 13.04 11.01 -19.48
C ASN A 248 11.82 10.12 -19.75
N SER A 249 11.75 9.52 -20.94
CA SER A 249 10.68 8.59 -21.29
C SER A 249 10.73 7.30 -20.46
N PHE A 250 11.94 6.80 -20.16
CA PHE A 250 12.12 5.69 -19.23
C PHE A 250 11.63 6.04 -17.82
N LEU A 251 12.08 7.18 -17.26
CA LEU A 251 11.70 7.62 -15.91
C LEU A 251 10.20 7.86 -15.79
N ALA A 252 9.59 8.53 -16.76
CA ALA A 252 8.14 8.74 -16.80
C ALA A 252 7.38 7.40 -16.88
N GLY A 253 7.85 6.47 -17.72
CA GLY A 253 7.27 5.14 -17.84
C GLY A 253 7.33 4.33 -16.56
N ALA A 254 8.50 4.27 -15.91
CA ALA A 254 8.68 3.58 -14.64
C ALA A 254 7.84 4.21 -13.53
N ALA A 255 7.86 5.54 -13.43
CA ALA A 255 7.13 6.33 -12.45
C ALA A 255 5.61 6.06 -12.53
N LEU A 256 5.03 6.17 -13.72
CA LEU A 256 3.59 6.05 -13.92
C LEU A 256 3.10 4.60 -14.07
N GLY A 257 3.96 3.69 -14.54
CA GLY A 257 3.57 2.29 -14.76
C GLY A 257 3.70 1.39 -13.55
N ALA A 258 4.55 1.75 -12.57
CA ALA A 258 4.84 0.87 -11.45
C ALA A 258 5.15 1.55 -10.11
N VAL A 259 5.75 2.76 -10.10
CA VAL A 259 6.18 3.39 -8.84
C VAL A 259 5.02 4.13 -8.15
N PHE A 260 4.40 5.11 -8.82
CA PHE A 260 3.34 5.93 -8.23
C PHE A 260 1.94 5.35 -8.40
N PHE A 261 1.76 4.43 -9.35
CA PHE A 261 0.51 3.71 -9.55
C PHE A 261 0.74 2.21 -9.42
N VAL A 262 -0.25 1.52 -8.88
CA VAL A 262 -0.23 0.07 -8.69
C VAL A 262 -0.14 -0.62 -10.05
N PRO A 263 0.88 -1.49 -10.28
CA PRO A 263 1.04 -2.22 -11.53
C PRO A 263 -0.23 -2.94 -11.97
N SER A 264 -0.59 -2.79 -13.25
CA SER A 264 -1.75 -3.41 -13.90
C SER A 264 -1.62 -3.31 -15.42
N ARG A 265 -2.54 -3.94 -16.17
CA ARG A 265 -2.58 -3.79 -17.64
C ARG A 265 -2.79 -2.34 -18.08
N ILE A 266 -3.58 -1.58 -17.31
CA ILE A 266 -3.85 -0.16 -17.58
C ILE A 266 -2.60 0.68 -17.25
N SER A 267 -1.87 0.36 -16.17
CA SER A 267 -0.65 1.09 -15.83
C SER A 267 0.46 0.90 -16.89
N LEU A 268 0.50 -0.23 -17.61
CA LEU A 268 1.41 -0.39 -18.75
C LEU A 268 1.06 0.56 -19.91
N ALA A 269 -0.24 0.77 -20.18
CA ALA A 269 -0.67 1.76 -21.16
C ALA A 269 -0.31 3.18 -20.71
N LEU A 270 -0.46 3.48 -19.41
CA LEU A 270 0.02 4.74 -18.84
C LEU A 270 1.54 4.90 -18.95
N ALA A 271 2.31 3.82 -18.80
CA ALA A 271 3.76 3.87 -18.97
C ALA A 271 4.13 4.28 -20.40
N ALA A 272 3.45 3.71 -21.41
CA ALA A 272 3.64 4.09 -22.81
C ALA A 272 3.23 5.55 -23.06
N LEU A 273 2.06 5.97 -22.56
CA LEU A 273 1.58 7.35 -22.70
C LEU A 273 2.52 8.36 -22.02
N GLY A 274 3.00 8.03 -20.83
CA GLY A 274 3.99 8.83 -20.09
C GLY A 274 5.31 8.94 -20.84
N GLY A 275 5.79 7.82 -21.39
CA GLY A 275 6.99 7.78 -22.23
C GLY A 275 6.89 8.68 -23.47
N ALA A 276 5.78 8.59 -24.20
CA ALA A 276 5.50 9.42 -25.37
C ALA A 276 5.37 10.91 -25.01
N SER A 277 4.64 11.23 -23.94
CA SER A 277 4.45 12.60 -23.44
C SER A 277 5.78 13.24 -23.02
N ALA A 278 6.64 12.48 -22.33
CA ALA A 278 7.96 12.95 -21.94
C ALA A 278 8.87 13.22 -23.14
N ALA A 279 8.78 12.41 -24.20
CA ALA A 279 9.54 12.64 -25.44
C ALA A 279 9.06 13.92 -26.16
N LEU A 280 7.75 14.14 -26.24
CA LEU A 280 7.16 15.34 -26.82
C LEU A 280 7.58 16.61 -26.05
N LEU A 281 7.50 16.57 -24.71
CA LEU A 281 7.93 17.67 -23.87
C LEU A 281 9.43 17.93 -23.98
N ALA A 282 10.27 16.88 -24.05
CA ALA A 282 11.71 17.04 -24.23
C ALA A 282 12.04 17.72 -25.57
N ALA A 283 11.36 17.33 -26.66
CA ALA A 283 11.51 17.98 -27.96
C ALA A 283 11.10 19.45 -27.91
N GLY A 284 9.94 19.77 -27.29
CA GLY A 284 9.48 21.13 -27.11
C GLY A 284 10.44 22.00 -26.30
N LEU A 285 10.97 21.48 -25.19
CA LEU A 285 11.95 22.19 -24.35
C LEU A 285 13.25 22.48 -25.09
N GLN A 286 13.75 21.56 -25.91
CA GLN A 286 14.93 21.81 -26.76
C GLN A 286 14.65 22.89 -27.80
N HIS A 287 13.47 22.88 -28.41
CA HIS A 287 13.11 23.85 -29.45
C HIS A 287 12.92 25.27 -28.89
N LEU A 288 12.35 25.40 -27.68
CA LEU A 288 12.15 26.69 -27.02
C LEU A 288 13.45 27.38 -26.64
N SER A 289 14.54 26.62 -26.43
CA SER A 289 15.80 27.18 -25.95
C SER A 289 17.02 26.39 -26.47
N PRO A 290 17.32 26.51 -27.78
CA PRO A 290 18.35 25.71 -28.45
C PRO A 290 19.78 26.01 -27.96
N TYR A 291 19.98 27.18 -27.34
CA TYR A 291 21.26 27.60 -26.76
C TYR A 291 21.46 27.17 -25.30
N THR A 292 20.51 26.41 -24.75
CA THR A 292 20.56 25.95 -23.37
C THR A 292 20.42 24.44 -23.29
N ALA A 293 21.13 23.81 -22.36
CA ALA A 293 21.05 22.37 -22.13
C ALA A 293 19.77 21.94 -21.37
N PHE A 294 18.69 22.72 -21.40
CA PHE A 294 17.46 22.46 -20.61
C PHE A 294 16.79 21.14 -20.99
N GLY A 295 16.83 20.79 -22.28
CA GLY A 295 16.27 19.53 -22.77
C GLY A 295 16.95 18.28 -22.21
N TYR A 296 18.20 18.39 -21.74
CA TYR A 296 18.97 17.29 -21.14
C TYR A 296 18.65 17.07 -19.66
N LEU A 297 17.78 17.89 -19.07
CA LEU A 297 17.38 17.76 -17.68
C LEU A 297 16.17 16.81 -17.55
N PRO A 298 15.98 16.16 -16.37
CA PRO A 298 14.82 15.33 -16.09
C PRO A 298 13.50 16.13 -15.96
N LEU A 299 13.40 17.32 -16.56
CA LEU A 299 12.25 18.22 -16.46
C LEU A 299 11.05 17.68 -17.23
N ALA A 300 11.27 17.08 -18.41
CA ALA A 300 10.19 16.53 -19.23
C ALA A 300 9.48 15.37 -18.53
N SER A 301 10.24 14.47 -17.88
CA SER A 301 9.69 13.39 -17.07
C SER A 301 8.98 13.91 -15.81
N ALA A 302 9.56 14.87 -15.09
CA ALA A 302 8.94 15.47 -13.91
C ALA A 302 7.58 16.13 -14.22
N LEU A 303 7.52 16.94 -15.29
CA LEU A 303 6.27 17.58 -15.74
C LEU A 303 5.23 16.54 -16.15
N THR A 304 5.64 15.51 -16.90
CA THR A 304 4.75 14.40 -17.28
C THR A 304 4.16 13.71 -16.05
N ILE A 305 5.00 13.42 -15.05
CA ILE A 305 4.58 12.77 -13.81
C ILE A 305 3.60 13.66 -13.04
N TRP A 306 3.89 14.95 -12.88
CA TRP A 306 3.00 15.88 -12.18
C TRP A 306 1.65 16.06 -12.87
N VAL A 307 1.63 16.17 -14.20
CA VAL A 307 0.37 16.27 -14.97
C VAL A 307 -0.45 15.00 -14.79
N ALA A 308 0.16 13.82 -14.92
CA ALA A 308 -0.54 12.55 -14.75
C ALA A 308 -1.05 12.37 -13.30
N LEU A 309 -0.24 12.69 -12.29
CA LEU A 309 -0.66 12.63 -10.88
C LEU A 309 -1.76 13.64 -10.55
N SER A 310 -1.77 14.81 -11.16
CA SER A 310 -2.84 15.79 -10.94
C SER A 310 -4.13 15.38 -11.63
N ALA A 311 -4.04 14.87 -12.86
CA ALA A 311 -5.19 14.44 -13.65
C ALA A 311 -5.85 13.16 -13.12
N LEU A 312 -5.05 12.24 -12.57
CA LEU A 312 -5.52 10.92 -12.10
C LEU A 312 -5.52 10.79 -10.58
N GLY A 313 -4.91 11.71 -9.83
CA GLY A 313 -4.71 11.57 -8.38
C GLY A 313 -5.90 11.99 -7.53
N SER A 314 -6.84 12.78 -8.06
CA SER A 314 -8.08 13.16 -7.37
C SER A 314 -9.20 12.15 -7.55
N ALA A 315 -9.07 11.26 -8.53
CA ALA A 315 -9.99 10.16 -8.77
C ALA A 315 -9.21 8.88 -8.54
N GLU A 316 -9.36 8.26 -7.36
CA GLU A 316 -9.22 6.81 -7.25
C GLU A 316 -10.29 6.17 -8.15
N SER A 317 -10.05 6.27 -9.44
CA SER A 317 -10.94 5.82 -10.48
C SER A 317 -10.85 4.31 -10.55
N TYR A 318 -11.90 3.69 -11.07
CA TYR A 318 -11.91 2.28 -11.41
C TYR A 318 -10.74 1.85 -12.32
N LEU A 319 -10.05 2.81 -12.97
CA LEU A 319 -8.97 2.55 -13.92
C LEU A 319 -7.61 2.34 -13.26
N VAL A 320 -7.25 3.15 -12.25
CA VAL A 320 -5.87 3.17 -11.71
C VAL A 320 -5.90 3.45 -10.21
N ARG A 321 -5.13 2.66 -9.45
CA ARG A 321 -4.96 2.83 -8.00
C ARG A 321 -3.61 3.48 -7.70
N ARG A 322 -3.59 4.45 -6.79
CA ARG A 322 -2.36 5.10 -6.34
C ARG A 322 -1.55 4.12 -5.47
N ASN A 323 -0.23 4.15 -5.62
CA ASN A 323 0.66 3.40 -4.74
C ASN A 323 1.07 4.29 -3.56
N HIS A 324 0.73 3.86 -2.35
CA HIS A 324 1.07 4.55 -1.12
C HIS A 324 2.36 4.00 -0.47
N SER A 325 2.78 2.79 -0.85
CA SER A 325 3.96 2.11 -0.31
C SER A 325 5.18 2.34 -1.19
N LEU A 326 5.58 3.60 -1.38
CA LEU A 326 6.66 3.98 -2.30
C LEU A 326 8.06 3.51 -1.87
N HIS A 327 8.23 3.08 -0.62
CA HIS A 327 9.49 2.57 -0.09
C HIS A 327 9.77 1.11 -0.46
N GLU A 328 8.71 0.35 -0.73
CA GLU A 328 8.81 -1.05 -1.10
C GLU A 328 8.95 -1.17 -2.62
N PRO A 329 9.62 -2.22 -3.13
CA PRO A 329 9.56 -2.54 -4.55
C PRO A 329 8.09 -2.64 -5.04
N PRO A 330 7.76 -2.14 -6.24
CA PRO A 330 6.43 -2.23 -6.84
C PRO A 330 5.77 -3.61 -6.76
N GLU A 331 6.53 -4.69 -6.86
CA GLU A 331 6.05 -6.06 -6.68
C GLU A 331 5.46 -6.30 -5.27
N SER A 332 6.21 -5.92 -4.24
CA SER A 332 5.80 -6.10 -2.84
C SER A 332 4.66 -5.14 -2.47
N ALA A 333 4.75 -3.89 -2.92
CA ALA A 333 3.69 -2.90 -2.75
C ALA A 333 2.38 -3.36 -3.41
N TRP A 334 2.46 -3.90 -4.64
CA TRP A 334 1.32 -4.50 -5.32
C TRP A 334 0.73 -5.66 -4.53
N GLN A 335 1.56 -6.56 -4.01
CA GLN A 335 1.10 -7.72 -3.23
C GLN A 335 0.30 -7.27 -2.01
N GLN A 336 0.82 -6.33 -1.24
CA GLN A 336 0.17 -5.83 -0.03
C GLN A 336 -1.15 -5.13 -0.36
N LEU A 337 -1.14 -4.19 -1.30
CA LEU A 337 -2.34 -3.43 -1.68
C LEU A 337 -3.43 -4.34 -2.28
N ASP A 338 -3.05 -5.25 -3.19
CA ASP A 338 -4.01 -6.16 -3.81
C ASP A 338 -4.55 -7.18 -2.80
N TYR A 339 -3.69 -7.70 -1.90
CA TYR A 339 -4.09 -8.58 -0.81
C TYR A 339 -5.15 -7.94 0.07
N TRP A 340 -4.88 -6.76 0.63
CA TRP A 340 -5.79 -6.06 1.53
C TRP A 340 -7.09 -5.65 0.84
N SER A 341 -7.01 -5.15 -0.41
CA SER A 341 -8.21 -4.78 -1.18
C SER A 341 -9.14 -5.96 -1.44
N ARG A 342 -8.59 -7.17 -1.64
CA ARG A 342 -9.39 -8.39 -1.84
C ARG A 342 -9.91 -8.99 -0.54
N ARG A 343 -9.16 -8.85 0.56
CA ARG A 343 -9.51 -9.40 1.86
C ARG A 343 -10.62 -8.61 2.53
N SER A 344 -10.51 -7.28 2.53
CA SER A 344 -11.40 -6.40 3.28
C SER A 344 -12.37 -5.62 2.38
N GLY A 345 -12.18 -5.65 1.06
CA GLY A 345 -12.95 -4.86 0.11
C GLY A 345 -12.24 -3.55 -0.28
N GLY A 346 -12.79 -2.87 -1.29
CA GLY A 346 -12.26 -1.60 -1.81
C GLY A 346 -12.52 -0.40 -0.89
N ASN A 347 -12.16 0.79 -1.38
CA ASN A 347 -12.11 2.01 -0.59
C ASN A 347 -13.51 2.44 -0.10
N GLY A 348 -13.60 2.72 1.20
CA GLY A 348 -14.82 3.10 1.90
C GLY A 348 -14.67 2.86 3.40
N PRO A 349 -15.44 3.55 4.26
CA PRO A 349 -15.37 3.33 5.70
C PRO A 349 -15.88 1.93 6.07
N PHE A 350 -15.27 1.34 7.09
CA PHE A 350 -15.77 0.14 7.74
C PHE A 350 -16.74 0.53 8.85
N VAL A 351 -17.95 -0.02 8.78
CA VAL A 351 -19.02 0.23 9.75
C VAL A 351 -19.55 -1.10 10.29
N ILE A 352 -19.89 -1.18 11.58
CA ILE A 352 -20.53 -2.37 12.15
C ILE A 352 -22.04 -2.34 11.89
N VAL A 353 -22.70 -3.48 12.08
CA VAL A 353 -24.17 -3.56 12.07
C VAL A 353 -24.72 -2.64 13.18
N PRO A 354 -25.52 -1.61 12.83
CA PRO A 354 -25.95 -0.60 13.80
C PRO A 354 -27.13 -1.07 14.66
N LEU A 355 -27.85 -2.12 14.27
CA LEU A 355 -28.99 -2.64 15.01
C LEU A 355 -28.55 -3.81 15.89
N PHE A 356 -28.79 -3.71 17.19
CA PHE A 356 -28.57 -4.82 18.11
C PHE A 356 -29.58 -5.95 17.83
N GLY A 357 -29.09 -7.19 17.82
CA GLY A 357 -29.90 -8.39 17.55
C GLY A 357 -29.84 -8.87 16.10
N ARG A 358 -30.80 -9.71 15.72
CA ARG A 358 -30.88 -10.32 14.38
C ARG A 358 -31.71 -9.43 13.46
N SER A 359 -31.19 -9.17 12.26
CA SER A 359 -31.85 -8.33 11.28
C SER A 359 -31.78 -8.93 9.88
N ARG A 360 -32.70 -8.52 9.02
CA ARG A 360 -32.69 -8.76 7.58
C ARG A 360 -32.34 -7.45 6.89
N ILE A 361 -31.51 -7.53 5.84
CA ILE A 361 -31.34 -6.42 4.90
C ILE A 361 -32.62 -6.30 4.07
N ALA A 362 -33.53 -5.39 4.43
CA ALA A 362 -34.80 -5.21 3.74
C ALA A 362 -34.60 -4.56 2.37
N GLN A 363 -33.66 -3.63 2.27
CA GLN A 363 -33.24 -2.98 1.04
C GLN A 363 -31.71 -2.84 1.01
N GLY A 364 -31.10 -3.22 -0.13
CA GLY A 364 -29.65 -3.23 -0.32
C GLY A 364 -29.14 -2.08 -1.20
N GLU A 365 -27.85 -2.12 -1.52
CA GLU A 365 -27.23 -1.26 -2.54
C GLU A 365 -27.89 -1.45 -3.91
N ASP A 366 -28.04 -0.38 -4.68
CA ASP A 366 -28.74 -0.38 -5.98
C ASP A 366 -30.20 -0.89 -5.92
N GLY A 367 -30.88 -0.61 -4.81
CA GLY A 367 -32.29 -0.95 -4.63
C GLY A 367 -33.22 -0.22 -5.61
N THR A 368 -34.40 -0.80 -5.85
CA THR A 368 -35.39 -0.28 -6.82
C THR A 368 -36.24 0.88 -6.31
N LEU A 369 -36.10 1.25 -5.02
CA LEU A 369 -36.95 2.24 -4.35
C LEU A 369 -36.20 3.55 -4.08
N SER A 370 -35.45 3.62 -2.98
CA SER A 370 -34.73 4.83 -2.53
C SER A 370 -33.21 4.75 -2.75
N HIS A 371 -32.64 3.55 -2.84
CA HIS A 371 -31.20 3.35 -2.97
C HIS A 371 -30.76 3.36 -4.44
N ALA A 372 -30.96 4.49 -5.12
CA ALA A 372 -30.64 4.64 -6.54
C ALA A 372 -29.84 5.92 -6.83
N GLY A 373 -29.07 5.89 -7.93
CA GLY A 373 -28.29 7.04 -8.40
C GLY A 373 -27.29 7.52 -7.33
N PRO A 374 -27.26 8.81 -6.97
CA PRO A 374 -26.36 9.34 -5.94
C PRO A 374 -26.55 8.73 -4.54
N TRP A 375 -27.69 8.11 -4.25
CA TRP A 375 -28.01 7.50 -2.94
C TRP A 375 -27.97 5.96 -2.95
N ARG A 376 -27.28 5.38 -3.93
CA ARG A 376 -27.23 3.93 -4.13
C ARG A 376 -26.55 3.15 -3.01
N HIS A 377 -25.60 3.75 -2.28
CA HIS A 377 -24.80 3.06 -1.27
C HIS A 377 -25.43 3.17 0.13
N ALA A 378 -26.48 2.39 0.37
CA ALA A 378 -27.21 2.36 1.64
C ALA A 378 -27.81 0.97 1.95
N LEU A 379 -28.10 0.72 3.22
CA LEU A 379 -28.69 -0.52 3.73
C LEU A 379 -29.80 -0.25 4.75
N ASP A 380 -30.91 -0.97 4.62
CA ASP A 380 -32.02 -0.92 5.58
C ASP A 380 -32.04 -2.21 6.42
N PHE A 381 -31.84 -2.06 7.74
CA PHE A 381 -31.81 -3.15 8.71
C PHE A 381 -33.17 -3.29 9.39
N GLN A 382 -33.91 -4.32 9.00
CA GLN A 382 -35.21 -4.64 9.60
C GLN A 382 -35.03 -5.76 10.63
N PRO A 383 -35.50 -5.61 11.89
CA PRO A 383 -35.40 -6.68 12.88
C PRO A 383 -36.20 -7.91 12.44
N ILE A 384 -35.70 -9.10 12.77
CA ILE A 384 -36.45 -10.35 12.63
C ILE A 384 -37.30 -10.52 13.88
N ALA A 385 -38.58 -10.84 13.74
CA ALA A 385 -39.44 -11.12 14.87
C ALA A 385 -38.91 -12.31 15.67
N VAL A 386 -38.71 -12.13 16.98
CA VAL A 386 -38.30 -13.18 17.92
C VAL A 386 -39.45 -13.39 18.90
N ALA A 387 -39.71 -14.63 19.30
CA ALA A 387 -40.83 -14.97 20.18
C ALA A 387 -40.76 -14.23 21.53
N GLU A 388 -39.54 -14.05 22.06
CA GLU A 388 -39.27 -13.25 23.25
C GLU A 388 -38.12 -12.27 22.94
N PRO A 389 -38.41 -10.96 22.80
CA PRO A 389 -37.36 -9.98 22.58
C PRO A 389 -36.50 -9.80 23.84
N GLY A 390 -35.18 -9.80 23.65
CA GLY A 390 -34.22 -9.54 24.70
C GLY A 390 -34.23 -8.07 25.17
N PRO A 391 -33.61 -7.77 26.32
CA PRO A 391 -33.61 -6.42 26.91
C PRO A 391 -32.90 -5.37 26.02
N PHE A 392 -32.08 -5.81 25.08
CA PHE A 392 -31.28 -4.99 24.18
C PHE A 392 -31.83 -4.98 22.74
N ASP A 393 -32.95 -5.62 22.47
CA ASP A 393 -33.54 -5.62 21.13
C ASP A 393 -34.06 -4.24 20.75
N GLY A 394 -33.83 -3.86 19.49
CA GLY A 394 -34.19 -2.55 18.98
C GLY A 394 -33.28 -1.40 19.44
N LEU A 395 -32.15 -1.69 20.10
CA LEU A 395 -31.13 -0.66 20.35
C LEU A 395 -30.34 -0.38 19.08
N VAL A 396 -30.13 0.90 18.80
CA VAL A 396 -29.32 1.39 17.69
C VAL A 396 -28.00 1.89 18.23
N MET A 397 -26.92 1.36 17.66
CA MET A 397 -25.54 1.56 18.07
C MET A 397 -24.79 2.37 17.01
N ALA A 398 -23.72 3.03 17.43
CA ALA A 398 -22.83 3.76 16.54
C ALA A 398 -22.16 2.80 15.55
N PRO A 399 -22.33 3.00 14.23
CA PRO A 399 -21.75 2.12 13.22
C PRO A 399 -20.22 2.25 13.15
N ALA A 400 -19.64 3.38 13.57
CA ALA A 400 -18.20 3.59 13.63
C ALA A 400 -17.87 4.71 14.63
N SER A 401 -16.61 4.77 15.07
CA SER A 401 -16.11 5.85 15.92
C SER A 401 -16.03 7.17 15.16
N GLY A 402 -16.36 8.26 15.84
CA GLY A 402 -16.35 9.60 15.25
C GLY A 402 -17.01 10.65 16.13
N PHE A 403 -17.38 11.77 15.51
CA PHE A 403 -18.06 12.89 16.16
C PHE A 403 -19.46 13.08 15.58
N VAL A 404 -20.45 13.15 16.45
CA VAL A 404 -21.83 13.48 16.06
C VAL A 404 -21.85 14.90 15.52
N GLU A 405 -22.37 15.08 14.31
CA GLU A 405 -22.44 16.39 13.65
C GLU A 405 -23.86 16.94 13.63
N ARG A 406 -24.86 16.09 13.39
CA ARG A 406 -26.27 16.48 13.30
C ARG A 406 -27.18 15.48 13.99
N VAL A 407 -28.26 15.98 14.57
CA VAL A 407 -29.30 15.20 15.24
C VAL A 407 -30.67 15.82 14.95
N GLN A 408 -31.67 14.98 14.67
CA GLN A 408 -33.09 15.34 14.60
C GLN A 408 -33.88 14.29 15.38
N ASP A 409 -34.67 14.70 16.40
CA ASP A 409 -35.36 13.76 17.33
C ASP A 409 -36.83 14.11 17.60
N GLY A 410 -37.40 15.05 16.84
CA GLY A 410 -38.75 15.59 17.07
C GLY A 410 -39.88 14.98 16.25
N ILE A 411 -39.58 14.13 15.27
CA ILE A 411 -40.57 13.60 14.30
C ILE A 411 -41.28 12.38 14.89
N ALA A 412 -42.60 12.35 14.85
CA ALA A 412 -43.37 11.21 15.34
C ALA A 412 -43.14 9.94 14.49
N ASP A 413 -43.20 8.77 15.14
CA ASP A 413 -43.21 7.48 14.44
C ASP A 413 -44.53 7.31 13.67
N ASN A 414 -44.43 6.72 12.48
CA ASN A 414 -45.60 6.44 11.65
C ASN A 414 -46.33 5.18 12.16
N PRO A 415 -47.66 5.11 11.97
CA PRO A 415 -48.35 3.82 11.95
C PRO A 415 -47.78 2.89 10.88
N ILE A 416 -47.83 1.57 11.12
CA ILE A 416 -47.36 0.57 10.15
C ILE A 416 -48.11 0.72 8.82
N GLY A 417 -47.37 0.71 7.71
CA GLY A 417 -47.88 0.89 6.36
C GLY A 417 -48.01 2.34 5.90
N ILE A 418 -47.80 3.33 6.78
CA ILE A 418 -47.91 4.76 6.46
C ILE A 418 -46.50 5.38 6.44
N CYS A 419 -46.27 6.32 5.52
CA CYS A 419 -45.00 7.05 5.40
C CYS A 419 -45.20 8.57 5.48
N ASN A 420 -44.28 9.25 6.14
CA ASN A 420 -44.15 10.71 6.11
C ASN A 420 -43.14 11.14 5.04
N TYR A 421 -43.62 11.42 3.84
CA TYR A 421 -42.78 11.86 2.71
C TYR A 421 -42.26 13.31 2.84
N ALA A 422 -42.90 14.15 3.66
CA ALA A 422 -42.45 15.52 3.89
C ALA A 422 -41.16 15.57 4.73
N GLN A 423 -41.01 14.62 5.67
CA GLN A 423 -39.82 14.46 6.51
C GLN A 423 -39.10 13.16 6.16
N ASN A 424 -38.53 13.10 4.94
CA ASN A 424 -38.02 11.86 4.35
C ASN A 424 -37.13 11.02 5.28
N TRP A 425 -36.23 11.65 6.05
CA TRP A 425 -35.29 10.96 6.95
C TRP A 425 -35.83 10.70 8.36
N GLY A 426 -36.97 11.29 8.74
CA GLY A 426 -37.53 11.16 10.09
C GLY A 426 -36.57 11.70 11.16
N ASN A 427 -36.43 10.94 12.25
CA ASN A 427 -35.38 11.19 13.24
C ASN A 427 -34.08 10.52 12.81
N TYR A 428 -32.97 11.24 12.93
CA TYR A 428 -31.68 10.76 12.44
C TYR A 428 -30.50 11.30 13.24
N VAL A 429 -29.36 10.62 13.10
CA VAL A 429 -28.06 11.05 13.58
C VAL A 429 -27.05 10.97 12.44
N THR A 430 -26.29 12.03 12.22
CA THR A 430 -25.14 12.02 11.31
C THR A 430 -23.84 12.09 12.10
N ILE A 431 -22.92 11.17 11.82
CA ILE A 431 -21.63 11.03 12.50
C ILE A 431 -20.52 11.27 11.48
N ARG A 432 -19.65 12.24 11.75
CA ARG A 432 -18.39 12.41 11.00
C ARG A 432 -17.39 11.37 11.48
N LEU A 433 -16.98 10.47 10.59
CA LEU A 433 -16.20 9.29 10.93
C LEU A 433 -14.70 9.62 11.09
N ASP A 434 -14.03 8.93 12.01
CA ASP A 434 -12.56 9.02 12.15
C ASP A 434 -11.83 8.48 10.90
N GLN A 435 -12.47 7.54 10.20
CA GLN A 435 -12.01 6.93 8.95
C GLN A 435 -12.22 7.83 7.72
N GLY A 436 -12.85 9.00 7.90
CA GLY A 436 -13.25 9.89 6.81
C GLY A 436 -14.67 9.64 6.32
N GLY A 437 -15.29 10.68 5.75
CA GLY A 437 -16.71 10.66 5.38
C GLY A 437 -17.65 10.78 6.58
N TRP A 438 -18.93 10.52 6.33
CA TRP A 438 -20.00 10.59 7.33
C TRP A 438 -20.88 9.35 7.27
N ALA A 439 -21.42 8.92 8.40
CA ALA A 439 -22.48 7.91 8.48
C ALA A 439 -23.79 8.56 8.92
N LEU A 440 -24.88 8.25 8.22
CA LEU A 440 -26.24 8.65 8.58
C LEU A 440 -27.01 7.43 9.06
N LEU A 441 -27.61 7.54 10.24
CA LEU A 441 -28.62 6.61 10.77
C LEU A 441 -29.97 7.32 10.76
N ALA A 442 -30.98 6.77 10.09
CA ALA A 442 -32.29 7.41 9.94
C ALA A 442 -33.45 6.51 10.38
N HIS A 443 -34.66 7.08 10.41
CA HIS A 443 -35.90 6.43 10.87
C HIS A 443 -35.90 6.03 12.36
N LEU A 444 -35.17 6.75 13.20
CA LEU A 444 -35.04 6.48 14.64
C LEU A 444 -36.34 6.81 15.40
N GLN A 445 -36.52 6.21 16.58
CA GLN A 445 -37.70 6.43 17.42
C GLN A 445 -37.71 7.85 17.98
N GLN A 446 -38.89 8.48 17.95
CA GLN A 446 -39.09 9.83 18.51
C GLN A 446 -38.65 9.93 19.97
N GLY A 447 -37.80 10.91 20.29
CA GLY A 447 -37.35 11.20 21.65
C GLY A 447 -36.37 10.17 22.22
N SER A 448 -35.83 9.28 21.39
CA SER A 448 -34.97 8.18 21.82
C SER A 448 -33.48 8.47 21.71
N ILE A 449 -33.07 9.52 20.98
CA ILE A 449 -31.68 9.82 20.71
C ILE A 449 -30.99 10.33 21.99
N ARG A 450 -29.87 9.71 22.38
CA ARG A 450 -29.11 10.01 23.61
C ARG A 450 -27.75 10.67 23.36
N VAL A 451 -27.50 11.14 22.15
CA VAL A 451 -26.27 11.84 21.76
C VAL A 451 -26.61 13.24 21.27
N ALA A 452 -25.63 14.15 21.34
CA ALA A 452 -25.78 15.55 20.91
C ALA A 452 -24.69 15.91 19.87
N PRO A 453 -24.93 16.91 19.01
CA PRO A 453 -23.89 17.46 18.14
C PRO A 453 -22.63 17.85 18.93
N GLY A 454 -21.47 17.47 18.43
CA GLY A 454 -20.16 17.63 19.07
C GLY A 454 -19.73 16.45 19.95
N SER A 455 -20.63 15.54 20.33
CA SER A 455 -20.27 14.36 21.12
C SER A 455 -19.37 13.40 20.33
N ARG A 456 -18.31 12.91 20.98
CA ARG A 456 -17.53 11.78 20.47
C ARG A 456 -18.26 10.47 20.80
N VAL A 457 -18.35 9.58 19.83
CA VAL A 457 -18.92 8.24 20.00
C VAL A 457 -17.91 7.19 19.54
N GLU A 458 -17.88 6.05 20.22
CA GLU A 458 -17.08 4.89 19.81
C GLU A 458 -17.98 3.90 19.05
N ALA A 459 -17.41 3.12 18.12
CA ALA A 459 -18.14 2.06 17.43
C ALA A 459 -18.81 1.12 18.46
N GLY A 460 -20.10 0.85 18.29
CA GLY A 460 -20.88 0.05 19.22
C GLY A 460 -21.38 0.80 20.45
N ALA A 461 -21.21 2.13 20.55
CA ALA A 461 -21.85 2.94 21.59
C ALA A 461 -23.36 3.09 21.34
N PHE A 462 -24.18 3.10 22.39
CA PHE A 462 -25.63 3.30 22.25
C PHE A 462 -25.96 4.70 21.77
N ILE A 463 -26.84 4.81 20.76
CA ILE A 463 -27.27 6.09 20.17
C ILE A 463 -28.75 6.34 20.41
N ALA A 464 -29.61 5.40 20.01
CA ALA A 464 -31.05 5.60 19.93
C ALA A 464 -31.81 4.26 19.94
N ARG A 465 -33.14 4.32 19.85
CA ARG A 465 -33.98 3.13 19.64
C ARG A 465 -34.50 3.07 18.21
N LEU A 466 -34.76 1.85 17.75
CA LEU A 466 -35.42 1.55 16.49
C LEU A 466 -36.77 2.25 16.44
N GLY A 467 -37.02 3.01 15.37
CA GLY A 467 -38.27 3.72 15.16
C GLY A 467 -38.91 3.40 13.83
N ASN A 468 -39.94 4.18 13.51
CA ASN A 468 -40.69 4.12 12.26
C ASN A 468 -41.00 5.53 11.74
N SER A 469 -40.11 6.50 11.97
CA SER A 469 -40.32 7.90 11.59
C SER A 469 -39.90 8.20 10.15
N GLY A 470 -40.49 9.22 9.52
CA GLY A 470 -40.11 9.67 8.16
C GLY A 470 -40.62 8.78 7.03
N ARG A 471 -39.85 8.59 5.95
CA ARG A 471 -40.22 7.69 4.84
C ARG A 471 -39.96 6.22 5.18
N SER A 472 -40.58 5.75 6.27
CA SER A 472 -40.46 4.38 6.77
C SER A 472 -41.85 3.75 6.92
N PRO A 473 -42.18 2.70 6.14
CA PRO A 473 -43.48 2.03 6.23
C PRO A 473 -43.52 0.97 7.33
N ALA A 474 -42.36 0.51 7.82
CA ALA A 474 -42.24 -0.46 8.89
C ALA A 474 -40.91 -0.25 9.64
N PRO A 475 -40.82 -0.57 10.95
CA PRO A 475 -39.62 -0.29 11.74
C PRO A 475 -38.35 -0.90 11.14
N HIS A 476 -37.37 -0.04 10.83
CA HIS A 476 -36.03 -0.43 10.36
C HIS A 476 -35.04 0.70 10.64
N VAL A 477 -33.74 0.39 10.61
CA VAL A 477 -32.67 1.41 10.64
C VAL A 477 -32.11 1.55 9.24
N HIS A 478 -32.19 2.74 8.68
CA HIS A 478 -31.48 3.09 7.46
C HIS A 478 -30.06 3.52 7.80
N LEU A 479 -29.07 2.94 7.09
CA LEU A 479 -27.66 3.30 7.19
C LEU A 479 -27.10 3.66 5.82
N GLN A 480 -26.48 4.82 5.71
CA GLN A 480 -25.65 5.17 4.56
C GLN A 480 -24.35 5.85 4.99
N CYS A 481 -23.30 5.66 4.20
CA CYS A 481 -22.11 6.50 4.28
C CYS A 481 -22.18 7.57 3.18
N GLN A 482 -21.69 8.78 3.43
CA GLN A 482 -21.92 9.94 2.56
C GLN A 482 -20.76 10.94 2.54
N THR A 483 -20.74 11.78 1.51
CA THR A 483 -19.68 12.76 1.20
C THR A 483 -19.73 14.06 2.01
N GLY A 484 -20.78 14.29 2.78
CA GLY A 484 -20.95 15.50 3.60
C GLY A 484 -21.91 15.28 4.76
N GLY A 485 -22.03 16.26 5.66
CA GLY A 485 -22.86 16.17 6.87
C GLY A 485 -24.37 16.22 6.65
N GLU A 486 -24.85 16.73 5.51
CA GLU A 486 -26.28 16.81 5.23
C GLU A 486 -26.87 15.43 4.91
N PRO A 487 -28.06 15.07 5.43
CA PRO A 487 -28.69 13.78 5.11
C PRO A 487 -28.92 13.53 3.61
N SER A 488 -29.05 14.58 2.81
CA SER A 488 -29.22 14.49 1.35
C SER A 488 -27.92 14.36 0.57
N ALA A 489 -26.75 14.32 1.24
CA ALA A 489 -25.46 14.25 0.56
C ALA A 489 -25.32 12.96 -0.29
N PRO A 490 -24.56 13.00 -1.41
CA PRO A 490 -24.26 11.80 -2.17
C PRO A 490 -23.58 10.74 -1.32
N THR A 491 -24.00 9.49 -1.51
CA THR A 491 -23.51 8.33 -0.76
C THR A 491 -22.13 7.87 -1.24
N LEU A 492 -21.38 7.26 -0.33
CA LEU A 492 -20.07 6.65 -0.56
C LEU A 492 -20.18 5.13 -0.40
N PRO A 493 -19.43 4.35 -1.19
CA PRO A 493 -19.32 2.92 -0.95
C PRO A 493 -18.77 2.66 0.47
N PHE A 494 -19.31 1.66 1.14
CA PHE A 494 -18.86 1.24 2.47
C PHE A 494 -18.89 -0.28 2.61
N ARG A 495 -18.37 -0.79 3.72
CA ARG A 495 -18.41 -2.22 4.06
C ARG A 495 -18.91 -2.41 5.49
N LEU A 496 -19.78 -3.40 5.68
CA LEU A 496 -20.09 -3.89 7.01
C LEU A 496 -18.91 -4.71 7.53
N ALA A 497 -18.47 -4.43 8.74
CA ALA A 497 -17.41 -5.14 9.43
C ALA A 497 -17.96 -5.97 10.59
N ASN A 498 -17.26 -7.06 10.89
CA ASN A 498 -17.48 -7.90 12.07
C ASN A 498 -18.96 -8.29 12.29
N PHE A 499 -19.53 -9.04 11.35
CA PHE A 499 -20.93 -9.47 11.43
C PHE A 499 -21.08 -10.97 11.15
N LEU A 500 -22.17 -11.55 11.66
CA LEU A 500 -22.56 -12.93 11.41
C LEU A 500 -23.70 -12.97 10.40
N SER A 501 -23.77 -14.03 9.62
CA SER A 501 -24.90 -14.33 8.74
C SER A 501 -25.40 -15.75 8.92
N ALA A 502 -26.68 -15.97 8.57
CA ALA A 502 -27.33 -17.27 8.54
C ALA A 502 -28.01 -17.52 7.17
N PRO A 503 -28.15 -18.78 6.74
CA PRO A 503 -28.89 -19.13 5.52
C PRO A 503 -30.39 -18.80 5.63
N ASP A 504 -30.98 -19.02 6.80
CA ASP A 504 -32.37 -18.75 7.12
C ASP A 504 -32.52 -18.33 8.60
N ALA A 505 -33.74 -17.93 9.00
CA ALA A 505 -33.99 -17.37 10.33
C ALA A 505 -34.00 -18.40 11.46
N GLU A 506 -34.18 -19.68 11.12
CA GLU A 506 -34.23 -20.80 12.06
C GLU A 506 -32.83 -21.34 12.36
N GLN A 507 -31.89 -21.16 11.43
CA GLN A 507 -30.51 -21.59 11.57
C GLN A 507 -29.67 -20.64 12.45
N PRO A 508 -28.67 -21.17 13.17
CA PRO A 508 -27.77 -20.35 13.96
C PRO A 508 -26.87 -19.48 13.06
N PHE A 509 -26.63 -18.24 13.50
CA PHE A 509 -25.77 -17.26 12.82
C PHE A 509 -24.30 -17.62 13.04
N LEU A 510 -23.81 -18.62 12.31
CA LEU A 510 -22.46 -19.17 12.49
C LEU A 510 -21.45 -18.73 11.44
N HIS A 511 -21.86 -18.04 10.36
CA HIS A 511 -20.93 -17.61 9.34
C HIS A 511 -20.44 -16.18 9.62
N TRP A 512 -19.18 -16.04 10.03
CA TRP A 512 -18.56 -14.75 10.33
C TRP A 512 -17.95 -14.12 9.09
N HIS A 513 -18.17 -12.82 8.96
CA HIS A 513 -17.61 -11.97 7.91
C HIS A 513 -16.75 -10.88 8.56
N SER A 514 -15.46 -10.86 8.21
CA SER A 514 -14.56 -9.78 8.62
C SER A 514 -15.01 -8.44 8.05
N ALA A 515 -15.32 -8.44 6.75
CA ALA A 515 -15.85 -7.30 6.03
C ALA A 515 -16.64 -7.79 4.81
N GLY A 516 -17.71 -7.08 4.47
CA GLY A 516 -18.53 -7.41 3.32
C GLY A 516 -19.67 -6.42 3.11
N LEU A 517 -20.36 -6.54 1.98
CA LEU A 517 -21.61 -5.83 1.75
C LEU A 517 -22.71 -6.87 1.54
N PRO A 518 -23.61 -7.09 2.51
CA PRO A 518 -24.66 -8.09 2.37
C PRO A 518 -25.66 -7.68 1.30
N SER A 519 -26.13 -8.64 0.51
CA SER A 519 -27.20 -8.45 -0.45
C SER A 519 -28.55 -8.24 0.24
N GLN A 520 -29.51 -7.68 -0.49
CA GLN A 520 -30.90 -7.63 -0.03
C GLN A 520 -31.42 -9.03 0.31
N GLY A 521 -32.13 -9.15 1.43
CA GLY A 521 -32.67 -10.40 1.95
C GLY A 521 -31.73 -11.16 2.87
N THR A 522 -30.43 -10.86 2.87
CA THR A 522 -29.45 -11.50 3.76
C THR A 522 -29.79 -11.23 5.23
N LEU A 523 -29.66 -12.27 6.05
CA LEU A 523 -29.81 -12.17 7.49
C LEU A 523 -28.46 -11.86 8.12
N VAL A 524 -28.41 -10.82 8.95
CA VAL A 524 -27.19 -10.35 9.61
C VAL A 524 -27.41 -10.07 11.10
N SER A 525 -26.37 -10.29 11.89
CA SER A 525 -26.31 -9.82 13.27
C SER A 525 -24.92 -9.29 13.59
N PRO A 526 -24.76 -8.42 14.60
CA PRO A 526 -23.44 -8.11 15.14
C PRO A 526 -22.71 -9.39 15.58
N ALA A 527 -21.37 -9.40 15.50
CA ALA A 527 -20.53 -10.47 16.02
C ALA A 527 -19.82 -10.01 17.32
N PRO A 528 -20.50 -10.07 18.48
CA PRO A 528 -19.90 -9.64 19.75
C PRO A 528 -18.70 -10.52 20.10
N ALA A 529 -17.68 -9.91 20.72
CA ALA A 529 -16.49 -10.63 21.16
C ALA A 529 -16.85 -11.64 22.26
N ASN A 530 -16.31 -12.86 22.14
CA ASN A 530 -16.21 -13.80 23.25
C ASN A 530 -15.03 -13.35 24.15
N PRO A 531 -15.29 -12.91 25.40
CA PRO A 531 -14.22 -12.38 26.25
C PRO A 531 -13.09 -13.37 26.51
N ALA A 532 -13.40 -14.66 26.58
CA ALA A 532 -12.39 -15.71 26.78
C ALA A 532 -11.51 -15.88 25.54
N ALA A 533 -12.08 -15.82 24.33
CA ALA A 533 -11.35 -15.90 23.08
C ALA A 533 -10.48 -14.65 22.86
N GLN A 534 -11.05 -13.46 23.11
CA GLN A 534 -10.31 -12.21 23.05
C GLN A 534 -9.13 -12.20 24.02
N ALA A 535 -9.35 -12.58 25.28
CA ALA A 535 -8.29 -12.64 26.29
C ALA A 535 -7.19 -13.66 25.91
N LEU A 536 -7.56 -14.85 25.41
CA LEU A 536 -6.60 -15.85 24.95
C LEU A 536 -5.70 -15.28 23.83
N LEU A 537 -6.30 -14.70 22.80
CA LEU A 537 -5.59 -14.20 21.62
C LEU A 537 -4.74 -12.95 21.94
N ALA A 538 -5.23 -12.07 22.82
CA ALA A 538 -4.50 -10.89 23.26
C ALA A 538 -3.38 -11.21 24.25
N SER A 539 -3.39 -12.39 24.88
CA SER A 539 -2.39 -12.79 25.89
C SER A 539 -1.07 -13.33 25.33
N ALA A 540 -0.94 -13.49 24.00
CA ALA A 540 0.26 -14.11 23.43
C ALA A 540 1.52 -13.29 23.74
N ALA A 541 2.38 -13.85 24.57
CA ALA A 541 3.54 -13.17 25.10
C ALA A 541 4.71 -13.20 24.10
N PRO A 542 5.60 -12.19 24.15
CA PRO A 542 6.93 -12.27 23.55
C PRO A 542 7.74 -13.43 24.17
N GLY A 543 8.60 -14.05 23.38
CA GLY A 543 9.41 -15.17 23.85
C GLY A 543 10.00 -16.02 22.73
N VAL A 544 10.53 -17.18 23.10
CA VAL A 544 11.09 -18.16 22.18
C VAL A 544 10.28 -19.45 22.29
N ALA A 545 9.67 -19.85 21.18
CA ALA A 545 8.92 -21.09 21.04
C ALA A 545 9.79 -22.17 20.36
N VAL A 546 9.83 -23.37 20.93
CA VAL A 546 10.52 -24.53 20.35
C VAL A 546 9.49 -25.60 19.99
N TRP A 547 9.48 -26.00 18.72
CA TRP A 547 8.51 -26.92 18.14
C TRP A 547 9.19 -28.24 17.76
N SER A 548 8.55 -29.37 18.06
CA SER A 548 8.91 -30.67 17.46
C SER A 548 8.27 -30.80 16.09
N ILE A 549 8.92 -31.54 15.20
CA ILE A 549 8.42 -31.82 13.86
C ILE A 549 8.27 -33.32 13.69
N GLU A 550 7.05 -33.77 13.37
CA GLU A 550 6.76 -35.15 13.02
C GLU A 550 6.24 -35.18 11.58
N THR A 551 6.80 -36.06 10.75
CA THR A 551 6.41 -36.20 9.33
C THR A 551 6.05 -37.63 9.02
N GLU A 552 4.98 -37.82 8.25
CA GLU A 552 4.58 -39.13 7.76
C GLU A 552 4.24 -39.07 6.27
N GLY A 553 4.59 -40.13 5.54
CA GLY A 553 4.32 -40.24 4.10
C GLY A 553 5.20 -39.33 3.24
N GLN A 554 4.71 -39.01 2.04
CA GLN A 554 5.40 -38.18 1.06
C GLN A 554 4.91 -36.73 1.12
N LEU A 555 5.81 -35.83 1.50
CA LEU A 555 5.54 -34.39 1.59
C LEU A 555 6.03 -33.63 0.36
N PRO A 556 5.42 -32.47 0.02
CA PRO A 556 5.91 -31.61 -1.05
C PRO A 556 7.33 -31.09 -0.77
N ARG A 557 8.12 -30.86 -1.83
CA ARG A 557 9.49 -30.32 -1.73
C ARG A 557 9.56 -28.96 -1.02
N GLN A 558 8.48 -28.18 -1.08
CA GLN A 558 8.33 -26.89 -0.42
C GLN A 558 8.37 -27.01 1.11
N VAL A 559 7.93 -28.14 1.66
CA VAL A 559 7.97 -28.45 3.10
C VAL A 559 9.30 -29.12 3.48
N LEU A 560 9.78 -30.03 2.62
CA LEU A 560 10.98 -30.84 2.88
C LEU A 560 12.31 -30.07 2.84
N ARG A 561 12.39 -28.96 2.10
CA ARG A 561 13.67 -28.30 1.77
C ARG A 561 14.48 -27.76 2.95
N ARG A 562 13.95 -27.76 4.19
CA ARG A 562 14.56 -27.07 5.34
C ARG A 562 14.27 -27.73 6.70
N GLN A 563 14.24 -29.06 6.83
CA GLN A 563 13.84 -29.71 8.08
C GLN A 563 15.02 -30.17 8.97
N GLY A 564 14.85 -29.97 10.27
CA GLY A 564 15.49 -30.74 11.35
C GLY A 564 14.39 -31.27 12.29
N ASP A 565 14.73 -31.98 13.36
CA ASP A 565 13.72 -32.56 14.27
C ASP A 565 12.97 -31.51 15.11
N THR A 566 13.55 -30.31 15.21
CA THR A 566 12.96 -29.17 15.93
C THR A 566 13.12 -27.86 15.17
N GLU A 567 12.23 -26.90 15.46
CA GLU A 567 12.24 -25.56 14.88
C GLU A 567 12.01 -24.52 15.97
N ARG A 568 12.82 -23.45 15.98
CA ARG A 568 12.70 -22.36 16.95
C ARG A 568 12.11 -21.13 16.27
N VAL A 569 11.10 -20.54 16.92
CA VAL A 569 10.43 -19.31 16.48
C VAL A 569 10.53 -18.28 17.59
N ARG A 570 11.12 -17.13 17.27
CA ARG A 570 11.16 -15.98 18.19
C ARG A 570 9.94 -15.10 17.96
N ILE A 571 9.18 -14.84 19.02
CA ILE A 571 8.00 -13.99 19.04
C ILE A 571 8.38 -12.67 19.70
N THR A 572 8.19 -11.55 18.98
CA THR A 572 8.47 -10.20 19.47
C THR A 572 7.26 -9.30 19.25
N LEU A 573 7.16 -8.22 20.02
CA LEU A 573 6.18 -7.16 19.80
C LEU A 573 6.89 -5.95 19.19
N ASP A 574 6.37 -5.45 18.07
CA ASP A 574 6.88 -4.22 17.50
C ASP A 574 6.29 -2.97 18.19
N THR A 575 6.76 -1.79 17.80
CA THR A 575 6.27 -0.52 18.37
C THR A 575 4.83 -0.18 17.99
N ALA A 576 4.24 -0.88 17.03
CA ALA A 576 2.84 -0.77 16.65
C ALA A 576 1.95 -1.81 17.36
N GLY A 577 2.52 -2.62 18.26
CA GLY A 577 1.80 -3.68 18.98
C GLY A 577 1.53 -4.92 18.12
N GLN A 578 2.25 -5.11 17.01
CA GLN A 578 2.13 -6.28 16.15
C GLN A 578 3.05 -7.40 16.64
N HIS A 579 2.55 -8.63 16.59
CA HIS A 579 3.29 -9.83 16.94
C HIS A 579 4.10 -10.27 15.73
N LEU A 580 5.41 -10.36 15.90
CA LEU A 580 6.34 -10.74 14.86
C LEU A 580 6.96 -12.09 15.22
N LEU A 581 6.54 -13.13 14.50
CA LEU A 581 7.04 -14.50 14.64
C LEU A 581 8.15 -14.72 13.62
N ARG A 582 9.41 -14.75 14.07
CA ARG A 582 10.61 -14.92 13.24
C ARG A 582 11.19 -16.33 13.37
N GLY A 583 11.44 -16.96 12.24
CA GLY A 583 12.20 -18.21 12.18
C GLY A 583 13.70 -17.98 12.33
N GLU A 584 14.44 -18.97 12.82
CA GLU A 584 15.91 -18.89 12.94
C GLU A 584 16.63 -18.65 11.60
N ARG A 585 16.08 -19.21 10.53
CA ARG A 585 16.68 -19.15 9.18
C ARG A 585 16.21 -17.94 8.36
N GLY A 586 15.61 -16.95 9.02
CA GLY A 586 15.02 -15.77 8.40
C GLY A 586 13.55 -15.97 8.01
N GLY A 587 12.94 -14.86 7.57
CA GLY A 587 11.50 -14.76 7.34
C GLY A 587 10.71 -14.51 8.64
N ALA A 588 9.56 -13.87 8.50
CA ALA A 588 8.68 -13.56 9.59
C ALA A 588 7.20 -13.63 9.18
N LEU A 589 6.36 -14.04 10.12
CA LEU A 589 4.92 -13.88 10.07
C LEU A 589 4.54 -12.70 10.97
N VAL A 590 3.88 -11.71 10.40
CA VAL A 590 3.39 -10.52 11.11
C VAL A 590 1.92 -10.73 11.41
N VAL A 591 1.56 -10.62 12.68
CA VAL A 591 0.19 -10.75 13.15
C VAL A 591 -0.22 -9.48 13.88
N GLN A 592 -1.36 -8.94 13.48
CA GLN A 592 -1.97 -7.75 14.06
C GLN A 592 -3.13 -8.14 14.98
N LEU A 593 -3.15 -7.52 16.17
CA LEU A 593 -4.33 -7.47 17.02
C LEU A 593 -5.23 -6.33 16.53
N ALA A 594 -6.19 -6.65 15.68
CA ALA A 594 -7.19 -5.69 15.22
C ALA A 594 -8.32 -5.55 16.23
N ALA A 595 -9.21 -4.58 16.04
CA ALA A 595 -10.31 -4.31 16.99
C ALA A 595 -11.26 -5.51 17.20
N ASP A 596 -11.40 -6.37 16.20
CA ASP A 596 -12.37 -7.46 16.13
C ASP A 596 -11.75 -8.85 15.96
N ALA A 597 -10.45 -8.95 15.68
CA ALA A 597 -9.81 -10.22 15.41
C ALA A 597 -8.28 -10.21 15.56
N TRP A 598 -7.71 -11.40 15.77
CA TRP A 598 -6.28 -11.69 15.60
C TRP A 598 -6.03 -12.05 14.13
N ARG A 599 -5.22 -11.27 13.40
CA ARG A 599 -5.09 -11.38 11.94
C ARG A 599 -3.65 -11.44 11.48
N VAL A 600 -3.34 -12.40 10.61
CA VAL A 600 -2.11 -12.37 9.82
C VAL A 600 -2.13 -11.15 8.91
N ALA A 601 -1.23 -10.20 9.13
CA ALA A 601 -1.12 -8.97 8.36
C ALA A 601 -0.15 -9.13 7.16
N GLU A 602 0.95 -9.84 7.38
CA GLU A 602 2.01 -10.03 6.39
C GLU A 602 2.70 -11.38 6.58
N LEU A 603 3.13 -11.98 5.48
CA LEU A 603 4.05 -13.11 5.46
C LEU A 603 5.26 -12.73 4.62
N GLN A 604 6.42 -12.62 5.25
CA GLN A 604 7.67 -12.31 4.54
C GLN A 604 8.09 -13.48 3.63
N ARG A 605 8.95 -13.19 2.66
CA ARG A 605 9.52 -14.24 1.80
C ARG A 605 10.48 -15.12 2.60
N ASP A 606 10.72 -16.31 2.07
CA ASP A 606 11.67 -17.31 2.60
C ASP A 606 11.39 -17.80 4.04
N CYS A 607 10.16 -17.65 4.53
CA CYS A 607 9.71 -18.19 5.80
C CYS A 607 9.85 -19.72 5.88
N GLN A 608 10.15 -20.21 7.09
CA GLN A 608 10.13 -21.64 7.39
C GLN A 608 8.72 -22.23 7.23
N PRO A 609 8.59 -23.56 7.00
CA PRO A 609 7.30 -24.16 6.72
C PRO A 609 6.23 -23.95 7.78
N LEU A 610 6.60 -23.97 9.05
CA LEU A 610 5.71 -23.69 10.17
C LEU A 610 4.97 -22.35 9.99
N LEU A 611 5.68 -21.27 9.66
CA LEU A 611 5.09 -19.93 9.61
C LEU A 611 4.09 -19.74 8.48
N TRP A 612 4.38 -20.23 7.27
CA TRP A 612 3.42 -20.11 6.17
C TRP A 612 2.26 -21.11 6.30
N LEU A 613 2.48 -22.28 6.94
CA LEU A 613 1.41 -23.20 7.29
C LEU A 613 0.49 -22.61 8.38
N LEU A 614 1.04 -21.93 9.39
CA LEU A 614 0.25 -21.17 10.36
C LEU A 614 -0.61 -20.09 9.67
N ALA A 615 -0.03 -19.36 8.71
CA ALA A 615 -0.76 -18.35 7.93
C ALA A 615 -1.93 -18.92 7.11
N LEU A 616 -1.82 -20.18 6.65
CA LEU A 616 -2.90 -20.89 5.98
C LEU A 616 -3.93 -21.46 6.95
N ALA A 617 -3.47 -21.96 8.10
CA ALA A 617 -4.32 -22.59 9.10
C ALA A 617 -5.22 -21.57 9.80
N VAL A 618 -4.69 -20.40 10.14
CA VAL A 618 -5.40 -19.35 10.88
C VAL A 618 -5.06 -17.97 10.32
N PRO A 619 -5.49 -17.64 9.07
CA PRO A 619 -5.27 -16.31 8.49
C PRO A 619 -5.92 -15.20 9.33
N THR A 620 -7.12 -15.47 9.86
CA THR A 620 -7.80 -14.66 10.87
C THR A 620 -8.44 -15.57 11.89
N VAL A 621 -8.43 -15.13 13.14
CA VAL A 621 -9.25 -15.68 14.22
C VAL A 621 -10.09 -14.54 14.82
N PRO A 622 -11.42 -14.56 14.63
CA PRO A 622 -12.30 -13.52 15.17
C PRO A 622 -12.38 -13.61 16.69
N TYR A 623 -12.50 -12.46 17.37
CA TYR A 623 -12.77 -12.45 18.81
C TYR A 623 -14.15 -13.02 19.15
N ALA A 624 -15.07 -13.01 18.19
CA ALA A 624 -16.37 -13.68 18.31
C ALA A 624 -16.31 -15.22 18.20
N ALA A 625 -15.12 -15.81 18.01
CA ALA A 625 -14.98 -17.25 17.79
C ALA A 625 -15.70 -18.09 18.87
N GLY A 626 -16.58 -18.95 18.38
CA GLY A 626 -17.37 -19.90 19.15
C GLY A 626 -17.49 -21.25 18.44
N PRO A 627 -17.82 -22.33 19.15
CA PRO A 627 -17.92 -23.67 18.56
C PRO A 627 -18.91 -23.68 17.39
N GLY A 628 -18.52 -24.26 16.27
CA GLY A 628 -19.35 -24.35 15.07
C GLY A 628 -19.23 -23.15 14.11
N MET A 629 -18.61 -22.04 14.54
CA MET A 629 -18.43 -20.85 13.71
C MET A 629 -17.58 -21.16 12.46
N LYS A 630 -17.94 -20.56 11.33
CA LYS A 630 -17.27 -20.71 10.03
C LYS A 630 -16.94 -19.35 9.45
N TRP A 631 -15.81 -19.23 8.76
CA TRP A 631 -15.46 -18.03 8.02
C TRP A 631 -14.51 -18.36 6.88
N ASP A 632 -14.52 -17.53 5.86
CA ASP A 632 -13.57 -17.59 4.76
C ASP A 632 -12.64 -16.40 4.85
N ASP A 633 -11.35 -16.62 4.61
CA ASP A 633 -10.37 -15.53 4.59
C ASP A 633 -9.25 -15.78 3.58
N LEU A 634 -8.56 -14.72 3.20
CA LEU A 634 -7.42 -14.76 2.29
C LEU A 634 -6.11 -14.81 3.08
N THR A 635 -5.22 -15.69 2.65
CA THR A 635 -3.85 -15.77 3.14
C THR A 635 -2.95 -14.91 2.23
N PRO A 636 -1.92 -14.21 2.77
CA PRO A 636 -0.98 -13.41 1.96
C PRO A 636 -0.08 -14.22 1.00
N LEU A 637 -0.34 -15.52 0.84
CA LEU A 637 0.41 -16.46 0.03
C LEU A 637 -0.12 -16.50 -1.41
N LEU A 638 0.78 -16.39 -2.39
CA LEU A 638 0.40 -16.45 -3.79
C LEU A 638 0.07 -17.89 -4.26
N SER A 639 -1.08 -18.08 -4.90
CA SER A 639 -1.51 -19.33 -5.54
C SER A 639 -0.84 -19.49 -6.91
N SER A 640 0.39 -20.01 -6.94
CA SER A 640 1.13 -20.22 -8.19
C SER A 640 1.88 -21.56 -8.22
N ARG A 641 2.12 -22.08 -9.42
CA ARG A 641 3.07 -23.18 -9.69
C ARG A 641 4.48 -22.67 -10.04
N LEU A 642 4.60 -21.37 -10.31
CA LEU A 642 5.86 -20.73 -10.68
C LEU A 642 6.68 -20.40 -9.41
N PRO A 643 8.00 -20.22 -9.55
CA PRO A 643 8.83 -19.66 -8.48
C PRO A 643 8.27 -18.32 -7.99
N ALA A 644 8.41 -18.02 -6.69
CA ALA A 644 7.78 -16.88 -6.04
C ALA A 644 8.02 -15.55 -6.77
N ASP A 645 9.26 -15.28 -7.20
CA ASP A 645 9.60 -14.03 -7.89
C ASP A 645 8.93 -13.89 -9.25
N LEU A 646 8.82 -14.99 -10.01
CA LEU A 646 8.15 -14.97 -11.31
C LEU A 646 6.63 -14.90 -11.14
N ALA A 647 6.10 -15.59 -10.13
CA ALA A 647 4.69 -15.51 -9.79
C ALA A 647 4.31 -14.07 -9.47
N LEU A 648 5.08 -13.39 -8.61
CA LEU A 648 4.80 -12.03 -8.19
C LEU A 648 5.00 -11.00 -9.32
N PHE A 649 6.03 -11.16 -10.16
CA PHE A 649 6.22 -10.32 -11.35
C PHE A 649 5.04 -10.39 -12.32
N LEU A 650 4.43 -11.57 -12.49
CA LEU A 650 3.30 -11.77 -13.41
C LEU A 650 1.93 -11.54 -12.77
N ALA A 651 1.86 -11.50 -11.43
CA ALA A 651 0.62 -11.40 -10.67
C ALA A 651 -0.23 -10.16 -11.02
N PRO A 652 0.35 -8.96 -11.26
CA PRO A 652 -0.41 -7.80 -11.72
C PRO A 652 -1.17 -8.00 -13.05
N TYR A 653 -0.76 -8.96 -13.87
CA TYR A 653 -1.23 -9.11 -15.26
C TYR A 653 -2.06 -10.38 -15.49
N ARG A 654 -2.19 -11.25 -14.48
CA ARG A 654 -2.86 -12.57 -14.54
C ARG A 654 -3.90 -12.73 -13.43
N SER A 655 -4.88 -13.62 -13.65
CA SER A 655 -5.94 -13.88 -12.68
C SER A 655 -5.57 -14.94 -11.64
N LYS A 656 -5.98 -14.67 -10.38
CA LYS A 656 -5.99 -15.47 -9.13
C LYS A 656 -4.69 -15.47 -8.30
N PRO A 657 -4.41 -14.37 -7.56
CA PRO A 657 -3.16 -14.23 -6.82
C PRO A 657 -3.14 -14.96 -5.49
N PHE A 658 -4.19 -14.96 -4.65
CA PHE A 658 -4.08 -15.44 -3.25
C PHE A 658 -4.86 -16.73 -2.96
N VAL A 659 -4.36 -17.48 -1.98
CA VAL A 659 -5.04 -18.67 -1.44
C VAL A 659 -6.16 -18.23 -0.48
N ARG A 660 -7.33 -18.85 -0.61
CA ARG A 660 -8.43 -18.71 0.36
C ARG A 660 -8.44 -19.93 1.28
N SER A 661 -8.58 -19.69 2.57
CA SER A 661 -8.79 -20.71 3.58
C SER A 661 -10.23 -20.62 4.10
N ARG A 662 -10.92 -21.76 4.14
CA ARG A 662 -12.20 -21.91 4.81
C ARG A 662 -11.94 -22.43 6.21
N CYS A 663 -12.21 -21.61 7.21
CA CYS A 663 -11.91 -21.88 8.60
C CYS A 663 -13.19 -22.29 9.35
N HIS A 664 -13.02 -23.19 10.30
CA HIS A 664 -14.07 -23.70 11.17
C HIS A 664 -13.56 -23.81 12.61
N CYS A 665 -14.21 -23.10 13.54
CA CYS A 665 -13.89 -23.21 14.96
C CYS A 665 -14.54 -24.48 15.54
N THR A 666 -13.73 -25.43 15.97
CA THR A 666 -14.19 -26.71 16.53
C THR A 666 -14.29 -26.66 18.05
N ALA A 667 -13.46 -25.84 18.71
CA ALA A 667 -13.53 -25.58 20.14
C ALA A 667 -13.16 -24.13 20.40
N ALA A 668 -13.87 -23.49 21.33
CA ALA A 668 -13.57 -22.14 21.80
C ALA A 668 -13.20 -22.20 23.29
N PRO A 669 -12.36 -21.27 23.77
CA PRO A 669 -11.97 -21.25 25.16
C PRO A 669 -13.16 -21.00 26.08
N ASP A 670 -13.21 -21.77 27.15
CA ASP A 670 -14.17 -21.70 28.24
C ASP A 670 -13.46 -21.41 29.57
N GLY A 671 -14.24 -21.26 30.64
CA GLY A 671 -13.71 -21.08 31.99
C GLY A 671 -12.91 -22.29 32.51
N GLU A 672 -12.91 -23.43 31.81
CA GLU A 672 -12.23 -24.68 32.19
C GLU A 672 -10.81 -24.80 31.63
N GLY A 673 -10.30 -23.76 30.95
CA GLY A 673 -8.92 -23.72 30.45
C GLY A 673 -8.69 -24.46 29.15
N ARG A 674 -9.76 -24.80 28.39
CA ARG A 674 -9.59 -25.32 27.02
C ARG A 674 -9.08 -24.21 26.10
N GLY A 675 -8.13 -24.56 25.23
CA GLY A 675 -7.64 -23.66 24.19
C GLY A 675 -8.63 -23.47 23.04
N LEU A 676 -8.30 -22.58 22.11
CA LEU A 676 -9.05 -22.40 20.86
C LEU A 676 -8.57 -23.41 19.82
N ALA A 677 -9.48 -24.10 19.13
CA ALA A 677 -9.15 -25.00 18.03
C ALA A 677 -9.85 -24.59 16.73
N VAL A 678 -9.08 -24.55 15.65
CA VAL A 678 -9.53 -24.18 14.30
C VAL A 678 -9.09 -25.24 13.31
N VAL A 679 -10.02 -25.65 12.45
CA VAL A 679 -9.75 -26.51 11.29
C VAL A 679 -9.95 -25.68 10.02
N SER A 680 -9.00 -25.76 9.09
CA SER A 680 -9.01 -24.97 7.87
C SER A 680 -8.77 -25.80 6.62
N GLU A 681 -9.49 -25.49 5.55
CA GLU A 681 -9.37 -26.13 4.25
C GLU A 681 -8.97 -25.10 3.19
N THR A 682 -7.97 -25.42 2.37
CA THR A 682 -7.54 -24.50 1.30
C THR A 682 -8.40 -24.70 0.05
N THR A 683 -8.85 -23.62 -0.59
CA THR A 683 -9.72 -23.73 -1.78
C THR A 683 -8.97 -24.04 -3.07
N SER A 684 -7.64 -24.22 -3.02
CA SER A 684 -6.79 -24.37 -4.21
C SER A 684 -6.34 -25.80 -4.36
N ALA A 685 -6.61 -26.43 -5.52
CA ALA A 685 -6.18 -27.80 -5.84
C ALA A 685 -4.68 -27.88 -6.20
N LEU A 686 -3.84 -26.99 -5.64
CA LEU A 686 -2.40 -27.05 -5.86
C LEU A 686 -1.81 -28.20 -5.04
N PRO A 687 -1.08 -29.14 -5.66
CA PRO A 687 -0.60 -30.35 -4.97
C PRO A 687 0.45 -30.06 -3.88
N TRP A 688 1.00 -28.85 -3.84
CA TRP A 688 1.96 -28.43 -2.82
C TRP A 688 1.30 -27.72 -1.62
N LEU A 689 0.00 -27.40 -1.72
CA LEU A 689 -0.77 -26.86 -0.59
C LEU A 689 -1.42 -28.02 0.18
N PRO A 690 -1.57 -27.88 1.51
CA PRO A 690 -2.31 -28.85 2.30
C PRO A 690 -3.81 -28.80 1.99
N SER A 691 -4.46 -29.96 1.98
CA SER A 691 -5.92 -30.07 1.85
C SER A 691 -6.64 -29.65 3.12
N ARG A 692 -6.04 -29.95 4.28
CA ARG A 692 -6.62 -29.67 5.61
C ARG A 692 -5.54 -29.29 6.60
N LEU A 693 -5.83 -28.32 7.46
CA LEU A 693 -4.97 -27.91 8.57
C LEU A 693 -5.75 -27.90 9.87
N HIS A 694 -5.11 -28.31 10.96
CA HIS A 694 -5.63 -28.29 12.32
C HIS A 694 -4.70 -27.43 13.18
N CYS A 695 -5.20 -26.37 13.78
CA CYS A 695 -4.42 -25.50 14.65
C CYS A 695 -5.08 -25.36 16.02
N ARG A 696 -4.28 -25.45 17.08
CA ARG A 696 -4.70 -25.15 18.46
C ARG A 696 -3.91 -23.97 19.00
N LEU A 697 -4.61 -23.05 19.63
CA LEU A 697 -4.04 -21.88 20.30
C LEU A 697 -4.34 -21.96 21.80
N ASP A 698 -3.39 -21.52 22.61
CA ASP A 698 -3.47 -21.51 24.06
C ASP A 698 -3.06 -20.16 24.64
N ARG A 699 -3.40 -19.92 25.91
CA ARG A 699 -3.03 -18.67 26.60
C ARG A 699 -1.52 -18.56 26.71
N LEU A 700 -1.01 -17.32 26.70
CA LEU A 700 0.41 -16.96 26.78
C LEU A 700 1.27 -17.38 25.58
N CYS A 701 1.15 -18.59 25.09
CA CYS A 701 2.01 -19.13 24.02
C CYS A 701 1.47 -18.85 22.60
N GLY A 702 0.17 -18.54 22.47
CA GLY A 702 -0.47 -18.43 21.15
C GLY A 702 -0.62 -19.81 20.50
N PRO A 703 -0.25 -20.01 19.22
CA PRO A 703 -0.28 -21.34 18.60
C PRO A 703 0.59 -22.35 19.37
N VAL A 704 0.03 -23.52 19.69
CA VAL A 704 0.72 -24.60 20.42
C VAL A 704 0.74 -25.93 19.66
N TYR A 705 -0.09 -26.06 18.62
CA TYR A 705 -0.17 -27.24 17.79
C TYR A 705 -0.60 -26.87 16.37
N LEU A 706 0.01 -27.50 15.37
CA LEU A 706 -0.35 -27.38 13.98
C LEU A 706 -0.13 -28.71 13.24
N GLN A 707 -1.18 -29.28 12.67
CA GLN A 707 -1.08 -30.41 11.74
C GLN A 707 -1.53 -29.95 10.35
N ALA A 708 -0.77 -30.29 9.32
CA ALA A 708 -1.12 -30.05 7.93
C ALA A 708 -1.12 -31.37 7.13
N GLU A 709 -2.24 -31.64 6.48
CA GLU A 709 -2.50 -32.84 5.68
C GLU A 709 -2.32 -32.53 4.19
N PHE A 710 -1.53 -33.35 3.52
CA PHE A 710 -1.29 -33.32 2.08
C PHE A 710 -1.86 -34.60 1.45
N PRO A 711 -2.04 -34.65 0.11
CA PRO A 711 -2.61 -35.83 -0.54
C PRO A 711 -1.92 -37.17 -0.25
N HIS A 712 -0.61 -37.15 0.05
CA HIS A 712 0.20 -38.35 0.26
C HIS A 712 1.05 -38.32 1.52
N GLY A 713 0.79 -37.41 2.45
CA GLY A 713 1.57 -37.28 3.68
C GLY A 713 1.01 -36.24 4.64
N ARG A 714 1.52 -36.21 5.86
CA ARG A 714 1.16 -35.22 6.88
C ARG A 714 2.39 -34.73 7.63
N ILE A 715 2.30 -33.51 8.12
CA ILE A 715 3.30 -32.90 9.00
C ILE A 715 2.61 -32.34 10.24
N THR A 716 3.20 -32.61 11.40
CA THR A 716 2.69 -32.17 12.69
C THR A 716 3.78 -31.39 13.41
N TYR A 717 3.41 -30.22 13.90
CA TYR A 717 4.20 -29.36 14.74
C TYR A 717 3.57 -29.29 16.13
N THR A 718 4.34 -29.64 17.16
CA THR A 718 3.88 -29.57 18.56
C THR A 718 4.84 -28.69 19.35
N LEU A 719 4.30 -27.69 20.06
CA LEU A 719 5.10 -26.84 20.93
C LEU A 719 5.62 -27.66 22.12
N ILE A 720 6.94 -27.77 22.25
CA ILE A 720 7.61 -28.51 23.33
C ILE A 720 7.92 -27.57 24.50
N SER A 721 8.40 -26.37 24.20
CA SER A 721 8.73 -25.37 25.22
C SER A 721 8.48 -23.95 24.72
N PHE A 722 8.17 -23.06 25.66
CA PHE A 722 8.06 -21.63 25.43
C PHE A 722 8.76 -20.90 26.56
N GLU A 723 9.77 -20.11 26.22
CA GLU A 723 10.53 -19.27 27.15
C GLU A 723 10.06 -17.82 26.98
N PRO A 724 9.32 -17.25 27.94
CA PRO A 724 8.88 -15.86 27.89
C PRO A 724 10.09 -14.91 27.84
N GLY A 725 10.03 -13.92 26.96
CA GLY A 725 11.07 -12.91 26.78
C GLY A 725 10.57 -11.51 27.11
N LEU A 726 11.50 -10.54 27.18
CA LEU A 726 11.13 -9.14 27.26
C LEU A 726 10.43 -8.70 25.96
N PRO A 727 9.43 -7.80 26.04
CA PRO A 727 8.66 -7.35 24.87
C PRO A 727 9.47 -6.60 23.80
N PHE A 728 10.63 -6.04 24.19
CA PHE A 728 11.46 -5.23 23.31
C PHE A 728 12.92 -5.71 23.39
N ASP A 729 13.42 -6.28 22.30
CA ASP A 729 14.86 -6.45 22.09
C ASP A 729 15.43 -5.14 21.52
N TYR A 730 16.14 -4.38 22.36
CA TYR A 730 16.88 -3.18 21.98
C TYR A 730 17.87 -3.46 20.83
#